data_AF-A0A1H3H293-F1
#
_entry.id   AF-A0A1H3H293-F1
#
_cell.length_a   1.000
_cell.length_b   1.000
_cell.length_c   1.000
_cell.angle_alpha   90.00
_cell.angle_beta   90.00
_cell.angle_gamma   90.00
#
_symmetry.space_group_name_H-M   'P 1'
#
loop_
_entity.id
_entity.type
_entity.pdbx_description
1 polymer ?
#
loop_
_entity_poly.entity_id
_entity_poly.type
_entity_poly.pdbx_seq_one_letter_code
_entity_poly.pdbx_strand_id
1 'polypeptide(L)'
;MKFDDIINIAPYALDSNEKEKLLTERLTELTESHRKACKAYDGILKSVGYDRNKIASYKDIPFLPVRLFKELDLKSVPDDEIVKTMTSSGTTGQRVSKIYLDRTTSSNQQKTMVKIVSSFTGSERMPMIIIDCPSVIKDRNMFSARGAGILGFSMFGSKKIYALKDDMTLDIEAVSEFLNKFKGEKILLFGFTFMVWQYFYKELLRLKKQGITFDLSGSVLIHGGGWKKLISEAVSPEDFQKALNNVCGIDRIHDYYGMVEQTGCIYMQCECGHLHASIFSDVITRNPKDFSECAIGEKGIIQVVSTIPESYPGHSLLTEDEGVVLGVDDCPCGRKGKYFKIIGRLQKAEIRGCSDTFAAKVSVNNTYDQIEYLVGNRDRIDDCVKLSPIKPFSAKLIDFCNDFSTLIMKSREARMYSDVATLGFWLRRASVLSLKERFIDENSLRVGRGTVFHIAPSNVPVNYAYSLFSGLLCGNANIVRVPSKDFPQVQIINQLIIKTLEMHPELKPYITLIRYERSKSINDYLSSVCDLRVIWGGDTTISNLRESPIPPRASDVTFADRYSLAVIDADAFFKESSNEGFISSFVSDFYNDTYLSDQNACTSPRVIVWYGEQLNDAKQLFWSNMHQLVLLKYVIQPVQSVDKLTNLYLVAADSTERNVIKSNDEDNYIYRVSVNKVDPELMKFRGNSGFFYEYDCSDIKELREFCNDTRCQTLALFGDEKIIMPLVESGIKGVDRVAKIGHTMDFDLIWDGYNLVERFTRTISR
;
A
#
# COMPACT_ATOMS: atom_id res chain seq x y z
N MET A 1 25.47 -20.59 18.04
CA MET A 1 25.80 -19.66 19.14
C MET A 1 24.57 -19.31 19.99
N LYS A 2 24.65 -19.46 21.32
CA LYS A 2 23.55 -19.07 22.22
C LYS A 2 23.59 -17.56 22.51
N PHE A 3 22.43 -16.97 22.79
CA PHE A 3 22.36 -15.54 23.13
C PHE A 3 23.18 -15.18 24.39
N ASP A 4 23.25 -16.09 25.36
CA ASP A 4 24.03 -15.91 26.59
C ASP A 4 25.54 -15.72 26.35
N ASP A 5 26.07 -16.24 25.23
CA ASP A 5 27.47 -16.01 24.86
C ASP A 5 27.67 -14.58 24.33
N ILE A 6 26.71 -14.10 23.53
CA ILE A 6 26.74 -12.78 22.88
C ILE A 6 26.56 -11.66 23.90
N ILE A 7 25.65 -11.83 24.88
CA ILE A 7 25.31 -10.79 25.86
C ILE A 7 26.48 -10.40 26.78
N ASN A 8 27.58 -11.16 26.78
CA ASN A 8 28.79 -10.85 27.54
C ASN A 8 29.75 -9.92 26.77
N ILE A 9 29.65 -9.81 25.44
CA ILE A 9 30.50 -8.96 24.61
C ILE A 9 29.98 -7.51 24.61
N ALA A 10 30.86 -6.50 24.65
CA ALA A 10 30.45 -5.09 24.66
C ALA A 10 29.78 -4.69 23.32
N PRO A 11 28.76 -3.80 23.33
CA PRO A 11 27.89 -3.57 22.18
C PRO A 11 28.57 -3.15 20.87
N TYR A 12 29.73 -2.49 20.93
CA TYR A 12 30.44 -1.97 19.76
C TYR A 12 31.92 -2.41 19.72
N ALA A 13 32.21 -3.61 20.23
CA ALA A 13 33.59 -4.11 20.40
C ALA A 13 34.14 -4.90 19.21
N LEU A 14 33.27 -5.56 18.45
CA LEU A 14 33.64 -6.42 17.32
C LEU A 14 33.76 -5.61 16.05
N ASP A 15 34.79 -5.89 15.24
CA ASP A 15 34.86 -5.36 13.88
C ASP A 15 33.87 -6.05 12.94
N SER A 16 33.78 -5.56 11.70
CA SER A 16 32.88 -6.07 10.67
C SER A 16 33.01 -7.58 10.42
N ASN A 17 34.23 -8.12 10.35
CA ASN A 17 34.45 -9.54 10.08
C ASN A 17 34.02 -10.43 11.25
N GLU A 18 34.41 -10.04 12.48
CA GLU A 18 34.02 -10.74 13.70
C GLU A 18 32.50 -10.72 13.89
N LYS A 19 31.89 -9.55 13.68
CA LYS A 19 30.45 -9.33 13.78
C LYS A 19 29.69 -10.13 12.72
N GLU A 20 30.16 -10.14 11.48
CA GLU A 20 29.52 -10.89 10.39
C GLU A 20 29.49 -12.40 10.68
N LYS A 21 30.60 -12.96 11.18
CA LYS A 21 30.65 -14.37 11.59
C LYS A 21 29.64 -14.67 12.70
N LEU A 22 29.62 -13.83 13.75
CA LEU A 22 28.72 -13.98 14.89
C LEU A 22 27.25 -13.92 14.46
N LEU A 23 26.89 -12.91 13.67
CA LEU A 23 25.52 -12.72 13.20
C LEU A 23 25.09 -13.84 12.25
N THR A 24 25.96 -14.27 11.33
CA THR A 24 25.63 -15.35 10.39
C THR A 24 25.32 -16.65 11.11
N GLU A 25 26.15 -17.04 12.09
CA GLU A 25 25.91 -18.24 12.89
C GLU A 25 24.59 -18.14 13.66
N ARG A 26 24.39 -17.05 14.41
CA ARG A 26 23.23 -16.87 15.27
C ARG A 26 21.92 -16.77 14.49
N LEU A 27 21.88 -15.96 13.44
CA LEU A 27 20.65 -15.71 12.67
C LEU A 27 20.26 -16.94 11.84
N THR A 28 21.23 -17.75 11.40
CA THR A 28 20.93 -19.03 10.75
C THR A 28 20.28 -20.01 11.73
N GLU A 29 20.75 -20.07 12.98
CA GLU A 29 20.13 -20.91 14.02
C GLU A 29 18.71 -20.46 14.38
N LEU A 30 18.47 -19.15 14.47
CA LEU A 30 17.12 -18.61 14.67
C LEU A 30 16.21 -18.98 13.51
N THR A 31 16.67 -18.78 12.27
CA THR A 31 15.93 -19.17 11.05
C THR A 31 15.49 -20.63 11.11
N GLU A 32 16.40 -21.54 11.45
CA GLU A 32 16.11 -22.98 11.56
C GLU A 32 15.17 -23.32 12.72
N SER A 33 15.29 -22.62 13.85
CA SER A 33 14.42 -22.83 15.02
C SER A 33 12.99 -22.38 14.71
N HIS A 34 12.85 -21.19 14.11
CA HIS A 34 11.55 -20.68 13.70
C HIS A 34 10.92 -21.52 12.60
N ARG A 35 11.71 -21.99 11.61
CA ARG A 35 11.22 -22.88 10.54
C ARG A 35 10.57 -24.13 11.10
N LYS A 36 11.18 -24.74 12.14
CA LYS A 36 10.64 -25.95 12.78
C LYS A 36 9.39 -25.67 13.62
N ALA A 37 9.31 -24.50 14.25
CA ALA A 37 8.27 -24.18 15.23
C ALA A 37 7.07 -23.39 14.65
N CYS A 38 7.23 -22.72 13.51
CA CYS A 38 6.23 -21.84 12.92
C CYS A 38 5.88 -22.28 11.49
N LYS A 39 4.74 -22.96 11.33
CA LYS A 39 4.29 -23.48 10.02
C LYS A 39 4.17 -22.39 8.94
N ALA A 40 3.65 -21.22 9.30
CA ALA A 40 3.53 -20.08 8.38
C ALA A 40 4.91 -19.62 7.89
N TYR A 41 5.89 -19.54 8.79
CA TYR A 41 7.27 -19.15 8.44
C TYR A 41 7.98 -20.22 7.58
N ASP A 42 7.74 -21.50 7.85
CA ASP A 42 8.24 -22.59 6.98
C ASP A 42 7.68 -22.51 5.56
N GLY A 43 6.38 -22.22 5.41
CA GLY A 43 5.75 -21.97 4.11
C GLY A 43 6.40 -20.80 3.38
N ILE A 44 6.65 -19.69 4.09
CA ILE A 44 7.36 -18.52 3.56
C ILE A 44 8.76 -18.89 3.06
N LEU A 45 9.56 -19.58 3.88
CA LEU A 45 10.93 -19.97 3.51
C LEU A 45 10.97 -20.90 2.29
N LYS A 46 10.03 -21.85 2.21
CA LYS A 46 9.88 -22.73 1.03
C LYS A 46 9.57 -21.94 -0.24
N SER A 47 8.71 -20.93 -0.13
CA SER A 47 8.29 -20.14 -1.30
C SER A 47 9.42 -19.35 -1.97
N VAL A 48 10.50 -19.09 -1.24
CA VAL A 48 11.71 -18.41 -1.76
C VAL A 48 12.91 -19.35 -1.88
N GLY A 49 12.68 -20.67 -1.85
CA GLY A 49 13.74 -21.65 -2.07
C GLY A 49 14.86 -21.61 -1.03
N TYR A 50 14.54 -21.25 0.23
CA TYR A 50 15.53 -21.20 1.30
C TYR A 50 16.27 -22.54 1.46
N ASP A 51 17.60 -22.47 1.39
CA ASP A 51 18.50 -23.59 1.66
C ASP A 51 19.60 -23.13 2.61
N ARG A 52 19.63 -23.73 3.80
CA ARG A 52 20.65 -23.46 4.83
C ARG A 52 22.07 -23.57 4.30
N ASN A 53 22.34 -24.51 3.37
CA ASN A 53 23.69 -24.75 2.88
C ASN A 53 24.20 -23.64 1.94
N LYS A 54 23.30 -22.77 1.46
CA LYS A 54 23.63 -21.64 0.59
C LYS A 54 23.87 -20.34 1.37
N ILE A 55 23.68 -20.34 2.69
CA ILE A 55 23.88 -19.15 3.52
C ILE A 55 25.37 -18.97 3.81
N ALA A 56 25.99 -17.97 3.17
CA ALA A 56 27.38 -17.59 3.42
C ALA A 56 27.48 -16.42 4.41
N SER A 57 26.48 -15.54 4.41
CA SER A 57 26.37 -14.38 5.27
C SER A 57 24.94 -14.24 5.83
N TYR A 58 24.78 -13.56 6.96
CA TYR A 58 23.46 -13.18 7.48
C TYR A 58 22.65 -12.33 6.49
N LYS A 59 23.33 -11.72 5.51
CA LYS A 59 22.73 -10.97 4.40
C LYS A 59 21.96 -11.87 3.43
N ASP A 60 22.25 -13.17 3.38
CA ASP A 60 21.59 -14.14 2.51
C ASP A 60 20.31 -14.70 3.16
N ILE A 61 20.09 -14.43 4.45
CA ILE A 61 18.93 -14.94 5.18
C ILE A 61 17.66 -14.21 4.71
N PRO A 62 16.59 -14.96 4.36
CA PRO A 62 15.31 -14.36 4.00
C PRO A 62 14.78 -13.43 5.09
N PHE A 63 14.27 -12.28 4.68
CA PHE A 63 13.72 -11.25 5.57
C PHE A 63 12.21 -11.14 5.40
N LEU A 64 11.51 -10.83 6.49
CA LEU A 64 10.06 -10.63 6.46
C LEU A 64 9.71 -9.14 6.33
N PRO A 65 8.82 -8.73 5.41
CA PRO A 65 8.18 -7.42 5.48
C PRO A 65 7.52 -7.22 6.85
N VAL A 66 7.85 -6.13 7.54
CA VAL A 66 7.40 -5.85 8.91
C VAL A 66 5.86 -5.80 9.05
N ARG A 67 5.15 -5.56 7.94
CA ARG A 67 3.68 -5.58 7.92
C ARG A 67 3.03 -6.95 8.07
N LEU A 68 3.77 -8.04 7.85
CA LEU A 68 3.21 -9.39 8.03
C LEU A 68 2.73 -9.65 9.46
N PHE A 69 3.35 -9.02 10.47
CA PHE A 69 2.91 -9.13 11.86
C PHE A 69 1.53 -8.49 12.14
N LYS A 70 0.97 -7.73 11.19
CA LYS A 70 -0.42 -7.24 11.25
C LYS A 70 -1.43 -8.26 10.71
N GLU A 71 -0.99 -9.09 9.79
CA GLU A 71 -1.85 -10.00 9.02
C GLU A 71 -1.75 -11.45 9.51
N LEU A 72 -0.62 -11.82 10.11
CA LEU A 72 -0.31 -13.17 10.56
C LEU A 72 0.06 -13.19 12.05
N ASP A 73 -0.41 -14.21 12.77
CA ASP A 73 0.03 -14.50 14.13
C ASP A 73 1.32 -15.33 14.11
N LEU A 74 2.44 -14.70 13.73
CA LEU A 74 3.76 -15.33 13.64
C LEU A 74 4.35 -15.56 15.04
N LYS A 75 4.41 -16.82 15.47
CA LYS A 75 5.00 -17.27 16.74
C LYS A 75 5.73 -18.60 16.56
N SER A 76 6.75 -18.81 17.39
CA SER A 76 7.61 -20.01 17.43
C SER A 76 7.61 -20.70 18.78
N VAL A 77 6.66 -20.32 19.65
CA VAL A 77 6.41 -20.94 20.96
C VAL A 77 4.92 -21.27 21.08
N PRO A 78 4.56 -22.27 21.91
CA PRO A 78 3.19 -22.56 22.28
C PRO A 78 2.48 -21.36 22.96
N ASP A 79 1.14 -21.35 22.91
CA ASP A 79 0.33 -20.25 23.46
C ASP A 79 0.45 -20.08 24.99
N ASP A 80 0.67 -21.17 25.71
CA ASP A 80 0.83 -21.19 27.17
C ASP A 80 2.20 -20.66 27.64
N GLU A 81 3.19 -20.56 26.75
CA GLU A 81 4.49 -19.96 27.05
C GLU A 81 4.52 -18.43 26.81
N ILE A 82 3.49 -17.88 26.17
CA ILE A 82 3.40 -16.43 25.88
C ILE A 82 3.08 -15.69 27.18
N VAL A 83 4.04 -14.91 27.67
CA VAL A 83 3.87 -14.10 28.89
C VAL A 83 3.41 -12.67 28.60
N LYS A 84 3.62 -12.20 27.36
CA LYS A 84 3.28 -10.83 26.95
C LYS A 84 3.09 -10.75 25.44
N THR A 85 2.08 -10.00 25.01
CA THR A 85 1.91 -9.60 23.60
C THR A 85 2.14 -8.10 23.49
N MET A 86 3.05 -7.68 22.61
CA MET A 86 3.26 -6.27 22.28
C MET A 86 2.52 -5.92 20.99
N THR A 87 1.93 -4.72 20.95
CA THR A 87 1.19 -4.22 19.79
C THR A 87 1.78 -2.95 19.22
N SER A 88 1.76 -2.77 17.89
CA SER A 88 2.05 -1.47 17.29
C SER A 88 0.94 -0.46 17.61
N SER A 89 1.25 0.84 17.62
CA SER A 89 0.22 1.87 17.77
C SER A 89 -0.64 1.97 16.49
N GLY A 90 -1.92 1.57 16.56
CA GLY A 90 -2.89 1.73 15.47
C GLY A 90 -3.87 2.86 15.75
N THR A 91 -4.43 3.48 14.70
CA THR A 91 -5.63 4.32 14.85
C THR A 91 -6.86 3.44 15.04
N THR A 92 -7.93 3.98 15.64
CA THR A 92 -9.18 3.25 15.87
C THR A 92 -9.69 2.63 14.56
N GLY A 93 -9.75 1.29 14.51
CA GLY A 93 -10.18 0.52 13.33
C GLY A 93 -9.07 -0.07 12.46
N GLN A 94 -7.79 0.22 12.71
CA GLN A 94 -6.66 -0.38 11.99
C GLN A 94 -6.12 -1.64 12.68
N ARG A 95 -5.74 -2.66 11.89
CA ARG A 95 -4.98 -3.82 12.39
C ARG A 95 -3.59 -3.38 12.85
N VAL A 96 -3.20 -3.86 14.03
CA VAL A 96 -1.91 -3.58 14.67
C VAL A 96 -0.99 -4.79 14.54
N SER A 97 0.33 -4.55 14.47
CA SER A 97 1.31 -5.64 14.56
C SER A 97 1.16 -6.32 15.92
N LYS A 98 1.26 -7.64 15.98
CA LYS A 98 1.30 -8.40 17.24
C LYS A 98 2.62 -9.15 17.36
N ILE A 99 3.28 -8.99 18.50
CA ILE A 99 4.55 -9.64 18.80
C ILE A 99 4.41 -10.43 20.10
N TYR A 100 4.52 -11.75 19.97
CA TYR A 100 4.33 -12.71 21.04
C TYR A 100 5.66 -12.98 21.72
N LEU A 101 5.74 -12.69 23.02
CA LEU A 101 6.96 -12.81 23.80
C LEU A 101 6.80 -13.90 24.86
N ASP A 102 7.74 -14.83 24.86
CA ASP A 102 8.00 -15.71 26.00
C ASP A 102 8.88 -15.00 27.06
N ARG A 103 9.12 -15.68 28.18
CA ARG A 103 9.94 -15.13 29.27
C ARG A 103 11.38 -14.90 28.85
N THR A 104 11.96 -15.80 28.05
CA THR A 104 13.37 -15.74 27.63
C THR A 104 13.60 -14.56 26.69
N THR A 105 12.78 -14.45 25.64
CA THR A 105 12.86 -13.33 24.69
C THR A 105 12.67 -12.01 25.42
N SER A 106 11.64 -11.86 26.25
CA SER A 106 11.40 -10.61 27.00
C SER A 106 12.58 -10.22 27.90
N SER A 107 13.22 -11.20 28.56
CA SER A 107 14.42 -10.98 29.38
C SER A 107 15.60 -10.53 28.52
N ASN A 108 15.82 -11.18 27.37
CA ASN A 108 16.92 -10.86 26.46
C ASN A 108 16.77 -9.46 25.86
N GLN A 109 15.55 -9.05 25.50
CA GLN A 109 15.24 -7.68 25.06
C GLN A 109 15.66 -6.64 26.10
N GLN A 110 15.29 -6.87 27.37
CA GLN A 110 15.63 -5.99 28.48
C GLN A 110 17.15 -5.92 28.72
N LYS A 111 17.84 -7.07 28.77
CA LYS A 111 19.30 -7.16 28.97
C LYS A 111 20.06 -6.43 27.86
N THR A 112 19.69 -6.66 26.60
CA THR A 112 20.35 -6.01 25.45
C THR A 112 20.15 -4.50 25.49
N MET A 113 18.92 -4.03 25.74
CA MET A 113 18.64 -2.60 25.80
C MET A 113 19.47 -1.92 26.90
N VAL A 114 19.58 -2.55 28.08
CA VAL A 114 20.46 -2.04 29.15
C VAL A 114 21.89 -1.92 28.66
N LYS A 115 22.41 -2.98 28.03
CA LYS A 115 23.81 -2.99 27.59
C LYS A 115 24.10 -1.90 26.56
N ILE A 116 23.20 -1.71 25.59
CA ILE A 116 23.33 -0.68 24.55
C ILE A 116 23.25 0.71 25.20
N VAL A 117 22.19 1.03 25.93
CA VAL A 117 21.97 2.38 26.48
C VAL A 117 23.04 2.73 27.52
N SER A 118 23.47 1.79 28.35
CA SER A 118 24.55 2.01 29.33
C SER A 118 25.90 2.29 28.69
N SER A 119 26.13 1.90 27.42
CA SER A 119 27.33 2.31 26.69
C SER A 119 27.35 3.80 26.31
N PHE A 120 26.20 4.48 26.35
CA PHE A 120 26.07 5.93 26.14
C PHE A 120 25.90 6.69 27.46
N THR A 121 25.22 6.09 28.43
CA THR A 121 24.78 6.77 29.66
C THR A 121 25.57 6.39 30.91
N GLY A 122 26.31 5.28 30.89
CA GLY A 122 26.89 4.65 32.07
C GLY A 122 26.02 3.53 32.66
N SER A 123 26.57 2.77 33.60
CA SER A 123 25.89 1.63 34.24
C SER A 123 24.96 2.03 35.39
N GLU A 124 25.08 3.25 35.91
CA GLU A 124 24.29 3.73 37.04
C GLU A 124 22.91 4.21 36.61
N ARG A 125 21.90 3.96 37.45
CA ARG A 125 20.55 4.51 37.26
C ARG A 125 20.54 5.98 37.66
N MET A 126 20.00 6.83 36.80
CA MET A 126 19.95 8.29 37.01
C MET A 126 18.56 8.73 37.48
N PRO A 127 18.44 9.84 38.24
CA PRO A 127 17.17 10.55 38.34
C PRO A 127 16.63 10.85 36.93
N MET A 128 15.33 10.62 36.69
CA MET A 128 14.75 10.63 35.35
C MET A 128 13.53 11.55 35.23
N ILE A 129 13.54 12.37 34.18
CA ILE A 129 12.40 13.19 33.76
C ILE A 129 11.81 12.59 32.48
N ILE A 130 10.56 12.16 32.53
CA ILE A 130 9.82 11.66 31.38
C ILE A 130 9.06 12.84 30.78
N ILE A 131 9.40 13.23 29.56
CA ILE A 131 8.77 14.33 28.84
C ILE A 131 7.46 13.83 28.19
N ASP A 132 6.52 13.54 29.07
CA ASP A 132 5.19 13.01 28.78
C ASP A 132 4.25 13.27 29.96
N CYS A 133 3.00 12.80 29.87
CA CYS A 133 2.02 12.83 30.95
C CYS A 133 1.80 11.44 31.58
N PRO A 134 1.34 11.37 32.84
CA PRO A 134 1.06 10.10 33.51
C PRO A 134 -0.01 9.24 32.81
N SER A 135 -0.97 9.83 32.10
CA SER A 135 -2.06 9.08 31.47
C SER A 135 -1.59 8.13 30.35
N VAL A 136 -0.43 8.37 29.74
CA VAL A 136 0.10 7.60 28.60
C VAL A 136 0.34 6.10 28.89
N ILE A 137 0.46 5.74 30.18
CA ILE A 137 0.67 4.35 30.64
C ILE A 137 -0.50 3.80 31.49
N LYS A 138 -1.62 4.52 31.61
CA LYS A 138 -2.74 4.11 32.50
C LYS A 138 -3.47 2.85 32.00
N ASP A 139 -3.52 2.60 30.69
CA ASP A 139 -4.15 1.40 30.13
C ASP A 139 -3.11 0.28 29.94
N ARG A 140 -3.05 -0.65 30.91
CA ARG A 140 -2.09 -1.77 30.91
C ARG A 140 -2.41 -2.86 29.88
N ASN A 141 -3.62 -2.87 29.34
CA ASN A 141 -4.08 -3.92 28.42
C ASN A 141 -3.80 -3.58 26.95
N MET A 142 -3.49 -2.31 26.62
CA MET A 142 -3.08 -1.89 25.28
C MET A 142 -1.91 -0.89 25.33
N PHE A 143 -0.69 -1.38 25.16
CA PHE A 143 0.49 -0.52 25.06
C PHE A 143 0.63 0.07 23.65
N SER A 144 0.49 1.39 23.55
CA SER A 144 0.95 2.13 22.36
C SER A 144 2.48 2.11 22.27
N ALA A 145 3.05 2.29 21.06
CA ALA A 145 4.50 2.41 20.86
C ALA A 145 5.13 3.51 21.75
N ARG A 146 4.38 4.59 22.03
CA ARG A 146 4.77 5.67 22.94
C ARG A 146 4.91 5.19 24.38
N GLY A 147 3.89 4.49 24.89
CA GLY A 147 3.93 3.88 26.21
C GLY A 147 5.02 2.81 26.34
N ALA A 148 5.21 1.98 25.31
CA ALA A 148 6.26 0.97 25.27
C ALA A 148 7.67 1.58 25.34
N GLY A 149 7.93 2.67 24.60
CA GLY A 149 9.19 3.41 24.67
C GLY A 149 9.45 3.98 26.08
N ILE A 150 8.44 4.63 26.68
CA ILE A 150 8.55 5.19 28.04
C ILE A 150 8.85 4.09 29.05
N LEU A 151 8.14 2.97 29.00
CA LEU A 151 8.38 1.84 29.91
C LEU A 151 9.77 1.22 29.70
N GLY A 152 10.20 1.09 28.45
CA GLY A 152 11.53 0.60 28.11
C GLY A 152 12.61 1.45 28.77
N PHE A 153 12.61 2.75 28.51
CA PHE A 153 13.63 3.65 29.08
C PHE A 153 13.45 3.95 30.57
N SER A 154 12.27 3.73 31.12
CA SER A 154 12.00 3.88 32.55
C SER A 154 12.89 3.00 33.43
N MET A 155 13.47 1.91 32.92
CA MET A 155 14.35 1.07 33.74
C MET A 155 15.66 1.75 34.14
N PHE A 156 16.12 2.74 33.36
CA PHE A 156 17.32 3.52 33.62
C PHE A 156 17.10 4.60 34.70
N GLY A 157 15.84 4.92 35.02
CA GLY A 157 15.50 5.94 36.00
C GLY A 157 15.45 5.41 37.44
N SER A 158 16.18 6.00 38.39
CA SER A 158 16.16 5.67 39.83
C SER A 158 14.93 6.26 40.54
N LYS A 159 14.70 7.56 40.38
CA LYS A 159 13.50 8.32 40.74
C LYS A 159 12.94 8.98 39.48
N LYS A 160 11.63 8.99 39.31
CA LYS A 160 10.98 9.39 38.05
C LYS A 160 9.91 10.43 38.31
N ILE A 161 9.85 11.44 37.45
CA ILE A 161 8.72 12.35 37.33
C ILE A 161 8.26 12.41 35.87
N TYR A 162 7.01 12.81 35.68
CA TYR A 162 6.49 13.24 34.39
C TYR A 162 6.61 14.76 34.32
N ALA A 163 7.15 15.28 33.21
CA ALA A 163 7.29 16.72 33.03
C ALA A 163 5.96 17.40 32.67
N LEU A 164 5.00 16.66 32.12
CA LEU A 164 3.73 17.22 31.65
C LEU A 164 2.55 16.70 32.47
N LYS A 165 1.51 17.52 32.60
CA LYS A 165 0.20 17.15 33.13
C LYS A 165 -0.64 16.48 32.04
N ASP A 166 -1.77 15.86 32.42
CA ASP A 166 -2.65 15.17 31.48
C ASP A 166 -3.28 16.11 30.41
N ASP A 167 -3.29 17.42 30.65
CA ASP A 167 -3.69 18.47 29.69
C ASP A 167 -2.54 18.95 28.78
N MET A 168 -1.38 18.27 28.84
CA MET A 168 -0.17 18.54 28.07
C MET A 168 0.58 19.83 28.44
N THR A 169 0.22 20.47 29.56
CA THR A 169 0.97 21.61 30.10
C THR A 169 2.18 21.15 30.93
N LEU A 170 3.24 21.97 30.97
CA LEU A 170 4.44 21.69 31.76
C LEU A 170 4.14 21.80 33.26
N ASP A 171 4.52 20.79 34.04
CA ASP A 171 4.45 20.80 35.50
C ASP A 171 5.67 21.50 36.11
N ILE A 172 5.61 22.83 36.12
CA ILE A 172 6.71 23.72 36.57
C ILE A 172 7.16 23.39 37.99
N GLU A 173 6.21 23.15 38.91
CA GLU A 173 6.50 22.85 40.31
C GLU A 173 7.24 21.51 40.43
N ALA A 174 6.69 20.45 39.82
CA ALA A 174 7.29 19.12 39.88
C ALA A 174 8.71 19.09 39.27
N VAL A 175 8.92 19.75 38.13
CA VAL A 175 10.24 19.83 37.49
C VAL A 175 11.22 20.63 38.34
N SER A 176 10.79 21.77 38.91
CA SER A 176 11.66 22.61 39.75
C SER A 176 12.09 21.89 41.04
N GLU A 177 11.14 21.24 41.73
CA GLU A 177 11.42 20.46 42.93
C GLU A 177 12.39 19.31 42.65
N PHE A 178 12.19 18.61 41.53
CA PHE A 178 13.05 17.51 41.13
C PHE A 178 14.49 17.96 40.85
N LEU A 179 14.66 19.06 40.11
CA LEU A 179 15.98 19.61 39.82
C LEU A 179 16.69 20.13 41.07
N ASN A 180 15.96 20.77 41.98
CA ASN A 180 16.52 21.20 43.25
C ASN A 180 16.98 20.02 44.12
N LYS A 181 16.20 18.93 44.12
CA LYS A 181 16.51 17.72 44.89
C LYS A 181 17.76 16.99 44.39
N PHE A 182 17.95 16.92 43.08
CA PHE A 182 19.06 16.20 42.44
C PHE A 182 20.11 17.16 41.87
N LYS A 183 20.26 18.34 42.48
CA LYS A 183 21.18 19.38 42.01
C LYS A 183 22.62 18.87 42.00
N GLY A 184 23.28 18.96 40.84
CA GLY A 184 24.65 18.49 40.63
C GLY A 184 24.77 17.00 40.26
N GLU A 185 23.67 16.25 40.25
CA GLU A 185 23.63 14.88 39.72
C GLU A 185 23.30 14.88 38.21
N LYS A 186 23.72 13.83 37.51
CA LYS A 186 23.33 13.63 36.10
C LYS A 186 21.88 13.17 36.03
N ILE A 187 21.07 13.88 35.25
CA ILE A 187 19.66 13.57 35.04
C ILE A 187 19.46 12.97 33.65
N LEU A 188 18.63 11.93 33.56
CA LEU A 188 18.19 11.34 32.30
C LEU A 188 16.84 11.93 31.90
N LEU A 189 16.75 12.50 30.71
CA LEU A 189 15.49 12.90 30.10
C LEU A 189 15.11 11.90 29.00
N PHE A 190 13.84 11.55 28.95
CA PHE A 190 13.30 10.73 27.87
C PHE A 190 12.00 11.30 27.33
N GLY A 191 11.87 11.42 26.01
CA GLY A 191 10.62 11.80 25.36
C GLY A 191 10.64 11.57 23.85
N PHE A 192 9.49 11.54 23.21
CA PHE A 192 9.43 11.50 21.74
C PHE A 192 9.81 12.86 21.15
N THR A 193 10.49 12.91 20.00
CA THR A 193 11.07 14.17 19.47
C THR A 193 10.03 15.31 19.40
N PHE A 194 8.84 15.01 18.90
CA PHE A 194 7.75 16.00 18.86
C PHE A 194 7.29 16.47 20.24
N MET A 195 7.24 15.58 21.23
CA MET A 195 6.86 15.92 22.60
C MET A 195 7.87 16.87 23.24
N VAL A 196 9.15 16.54 23.07
CA VAL A 196 10.25 17.38 23.53
C VAL A 196 10.20 18.75 22.86
N TRP A 197 9.95 18.80 21.55
CA TRP A 197 9.92 20.08 20.84
C TRP A 197 8.71 20.95 21.20
N GLN A 198 7.49 20.41 21.09
CA GLN A 198 6.27 21.21 21.20
C GLN A 198 5.90 21.59 22.62
N TYR A 199 5.97 20.64 23.55
CA TYR A 199 5.39 20.81 24.89
C TYR A 199 6.45 21.10 25.95
N PHE A 200 7.71 20.76 25.68
CA PHE A 200 8.81 21.02 26.59
C PHE A 200 9.62 22.24 26.14
N TYR A 201 10.34 22.15 25.01
CA TYR A 201 11.20 23.22 24.52
C TYR A 201 10.48 24.56 24.33
N LYS A 202 9.36 24.60 23.58
CA LYS A 202 8.62 25.86 23.35
C LYS A 202 8.12 26.48 24.65
N GLU A 203 7.74 25.65 25.62
CA GLU A 203 7.28 26.12 26.92
C GLU A 203 8.43 26.64 27.78
N LEU A 204 9.58 25.97 27.79
CA LEU A 204 10.81 26.49 28.42
C LEU A 204 11.22 27.83 27.80
N LEU A 205 11.10 27.98 26.48
CA LEU A 205 11.41 29.24 25.79
C LEU A 205 10.44 30.35 26.20
N ARG A 206 9.14 30.04 26.36
CA ARG A 206 8.12 30.98 26.85
C ARG A 206 8.42 31.41 28.29
N LEU A 207 8.75 30.46 29.16
CA LEU A 207 9.07 30.69 30.58
C LEU A 207 10.37 31.49 30.76
N LYS A 208 11.38 31.25 29.93
CA LYS A 208 12.63 32.03 29.93
C LYS A 208 12.38 33.52 29.69
N LYS A 209 11.41 33.88 28.85
CA LYS A 209 10.98 35.28 28.63
C LYS A 209 10.30 35.89 29.86
N GLN A 210 9.83 35.07 30.79
CA GLN A 210 9.20 35.46 32.06
C GLN A 210 10.17 35.37 33.25
N GLY A 211 11.46 35.13 33.01
CA GLY A 211 12.48 35.01 34.05
C GLY A 211 12.53 33.66 34.76
N ILE A 212 11.74 32.67 34.32
CA ILE A 212 11.77 31.31 34.86
C ILE A 212 12.69 30.46 33.98
N THR A 213 13.77 29.94 34.56
CA THR A 213 14.78 29.14 33.85
C THR A 213 15.03 27.82 34.55
N PHE A 214 15.30 26.78 33.78
CA PHE A 214 15.66 25.46 34.27
C PHE A 214 17.07 25.13 33.78
N ASP A 215 17.95 24.74 34.70
CA ASP A 215 19.29 24.28 34.38
C ASP A 215 19.30 22.75 34.29
N LEU A 216 19.51 22.25 33.08
CA LEU A 216 19.66 20.84 32.75
C LEU A 216 21.06 20.56 32.19
N SER A 217 22.03 21.44 32.46
CA SER A 217 23.43 21.24 32.06
C SER A 217 23.99 19.93 32.63
N GLY A 218 24.70 19.17 31.81
CA GLY A 218 25.23 17.85 32.18
C GLY A 218 24.19 16.71 32.20
N SER A 219 22.92 17.00 31.92
CA SER A 219 21.87 15.99 31.73
C SER A 219 22.00 15.30 30.36
N VAL A 220 21.45 14.10 30.25
CA VAL A 220 21.39 13.34 28.99
C VAL A 220 19.95 13.27 28.52
N LEU A 221 19.66 13.71 27.31
CA LEU A 221 18.37 13.52 26.67
C LEU A 221 18.45 12.35 25.68
N ILE A 222 17.62 11.34 25.88
CA ILE A 222 17.34 10.32 24.86
C ILE A 222 15.96 10.60 24.27
N HIS A 223 15.89 10.71 22.96
CA HIS A 223 14.61 10.87 22.27
C HIS A 223 14.50 9.95 21.08
N GLY A 224 13.29 9.74 20.58
CA GLY A 224 13.06 8.90 19.40
C GLY A 224 11.69 9.15 18.78
N GLY A 225 11.60 8.95 17.46
CA GLY A 225 10.35 9.08 16.70
C GLY A 225 9.73 10.49 16.67
N GLY A 226 8.72 10.70 15.82
CA GLY A 226 7.96 11.96 15.80
C GLY A 226 8.56 13.11 14.97
N TRP A 227 9.71 12.93 14.33
CA TRP A 227 10.30 13.90 13.39
C TRP A 227 9.34 14.35 12.29
N LYS A 228 8.43 13.47 11.82
CA LYS A 228 7.44 13.79 10.78
C LYS A 228 6.57 15.00 11.10
N LYS A 229 6.23 15.21 12.38
CA LYS A 229 5.40 16.33 12.82
C LYS A 229 6.13 17.66 12.86
N LEU A 230 7.46 17.62 12.80
CA LEU A 230 8.31 18.80 12.78
C LEU A 230 8.71 19.18 11.36
N ILE A 231 8.35 18.38 10.34
CA ILE A 231 8.60 18.69 8.93
C ILE A 231 7.95 20.02 8.54
N SER A 232 6.71 20.28 8.99
CA SER A 232 6.02 21.55 8.74
C SER A 232 6.68 22.76 9.41
N GLU A 233 7.51 22.54 10.42
CA GLU A 233 8.27 23.58 11.13
C GLU A 233 9.73 23.68 10.66
N ALA A 234 10.14 22.86 9.67
CA ALA A 234 11.49 22.83 9.10
C ALA A 234 12.62 22.71 10.13
N VAL A 235 12.39 22.01 11.25
CA VAL A 235 13.36 21.85 12.33
C VAL A 235 14.38 20.78 11.96
N SER A 236 15.65 21.17 11.82
CA SER A 236 16.76 20.24 11.64
C SER A 236 17.22 19.62 12.98
N PRO A 237 17.89 18.44 12.96
CA PRO A 237 18.52 17.89 14.16
C PRO A 237 19.51 18.87 14.83
N GLU A 238 20.24 19.65 14.04
CA GLU A 238 21.18 20.65 14.52
C GLU A 238 20.46 21.81 15.23
N ASP A 239 19.34 22.27 14.66
CA ASP A 239 18.50 23.31 15.30
C ASP A 239 17.89 22.79 16.59
N PHE A 240 17.43 21.53 16.61
CA PHE A 240 16.88 20.88 17.79
C PHE A 240 17.88 20.89 18.95
N GLN A 241 19.13 20.49 18.68
CA GLN A 241 20.19 20.47 19.68
C GLN A 241 20.57 21.86 20.17
N LYS A 242 20.82 22.81 19.25
CA LYS A 242 21.16 24.20 19.61
C LYS A 242 20.06 24.86 20.44
N ALA A 243 18.81 24.63 20.07
CA ALA A 243 17.65 25.21 20.74
C ALA A 243 17.53 24.73 22.19
N LEU A 244 17.67 23.42 22.44
CA LEU A 244 17.65 22.85 23.79
C LEU A 244 18.84 23.31 24.63
N ASN A 245 20.03 23.35 24.05
CA ASN A 245 21.22 23.85 24.72
C ASN A 245 21.04 25.33 25.15
N ASN A 246 20.55 26.18 24.24
CA ASN A 246 20.34 27.59 24.51
C ASN A 246 19.28 27.86 25.58
N VAL A 247 18.22 27.03 25.66
CA VAL A 247 17.12 27.28 26.60
C VAL A 247 17.39 26.71 28.00
N CYS A 248 18.05 25.55 28.10
CA CYS A 248 18.19 24.81 29.36
C CYS A 248 19.54 24.10 29.55
N GLY A 249 20.53 24.29 28.68
CA GLY A 249 21.89 23.80 28.88
C GLY A 249 22.15 22.33 28.51
N ILE A 250 21.16 21.58 28.02
CA ILE A 250 21.38 20.19 27.57
C ILE A 250 22.33 20.17 26.37
N ASP A 251 23.41 19.40 26.45
CA ASP A 251 24.41 19.23 25.39
C ASP A 251 24.55 17.77 24.91
N ARG A 252 24.21 16.79 25.76
CA ARG A 252 24.19 15.36 25.45
C ARG A 252 22.81 14.92 25.00
N ILE A 253 22.60 14.90 23.69
CA ILE A 253 21.33 14.52 23.07
C ILE A 253 21.58 13.33 22.15
N HIS A 254 20.83 12.26 22.36
CA HIS A 254 20.90 11.05 21.55
C HIS A 254 19.52 10.72 21.00
N ASP A 255 19.36 10.74 19.68
CA ASP A 255 18.22 10.10 19.03
C ASP A 255 18.39 8.56 19.08
N TYR A 256 17.30 7.83 18.90
CA TYR A 256 17.36 6.39 18.64
C TYR A 256 16.34 5.96 17.59
N TYR A 257 16.75 4.96 16.81
CA TYR A 257 15.87 4.23 15.91
C TYR A 257 15.55 2.85 16.49
N GLY A 258 14.28 2.46 16.43
CA GLY A 258 13.79 1.19 16.96
C GLY A 258 12.32 0.95 16.60
N MET A 259 11.88 -0.29 16.79
CA MET A 259 10.51 -0.72 16.46
C MET A 259 10.05 -1.82 17.41
N VAL A 260 8.74 -2.00 17.54
CA VAL A 260 8.17 -2.99 18.46
C VAL A 260 8.53 -4.42 18.04
N GLU A 261 8.65 -4.64 16.72
CA GLU A 261 8.98 -5.93 16.10
C GLU A 261 10.43 -6.39 16.37
N GLN A 262 11.33 -5.49 16.79
CA GLN A 262 12.71 -5.80 17.23
C GLN A 262 13.07 -5.09 18.54
N THR A 263 12.14 -5.12 19.50
CA THR A 263 12.37 -4.54 20.83
C THR A 263 13.68 -5.06 21.43
N GLY A 264 14.43 -4.20 22.13
CA GLY A 264 15.72 -4.54 22.73
C GLY A 264 16.94 -4.13 21.89
N CYS A 265 16.92 -4.39 20.58
CA CYS A 265 17.98 -3.98 19.64
C CYS A 265 17.72 -2.59 19.06
N ILE A 266 17.91 -1.55 19.86
CA ILE A 266 17.81 -0.16 19.39
C ILE A 266 19.12 0.32 18.76
N TYR A 267 19.02 1.27 17.84
CA TYR A 267 20.15 1.92 17.19
C TYR A 267 20.28 3.34 17.75
N MET A 268 21.27 3.56 18.61
CA MET A 268 21.51 4.84 19.26
C MET A 268 22.32 5.77 18.36
N GLN A 269 21.98 7.06 18.39
CA GLN A 269 22.73 8.10 17.71
C GLN A 269 23.99 8.47 18.52
N CYS A 270 25.16 8.45 17.88
CA CYS A 270 26.41 8.89 18.49
C CYS A 270 26.56 10.42 18.46
N GLU A 271 27.65 10.89 19.03
CA GLU A 271 28.01 12.30 19.14
C GLU A 271 28.27 12.96 17.77
N CYS A 272 28.51 12.16 16.73
CA CYS A 272 28.62 12.62 15.33
C CYS A 272 27.27 12.68 14.60
N GLY A 273 26.15 12.36 15.27
CA GLY A 273 24.81 12.38 14.66
C GLY A 273 24.47 11.13 13.83
N HIS A 274 25.25 10.04 13.94
CA HIS A 274 25.03 8.78 13.20
C HIS A 274 24.37 7.72 14.07
N LEU A 275 23.42 6.95 13.52
CA LEU A 275 22.83 5.79 14.20
C LEU A 275 23.79 4.60 14.09
N HIS A 276 24.06 3.88 15.18
CA HIS A 276 25.00 2.76 15.20
C HIS A 276 24.34 1.41 15.42
N ALA A 277 24.77 0.41 14.64
CA ALA A 277 24.40 -0.99 14.79
C ALA A 277 25.35 -1.73 15.74
N SER A 278 24.84 -2.18 16.89
CA SER A 278 25.59 -2.95 17.90
C SER A 278 25.91 -4.38 17.44
N ILE A 279 26.63 -5.19 18.22
CA ILE A 279 26.84 -6.61 17.93
C ILE A 279 25.55 -7.45 17.97
N PHE A 280 24.48 -6.94 18.58
CA PHE A 280 23.20 -7.63 18.73
C PHE A 280 22.28 -7.45 17.52
N SER A 281 22.63 -6.54 16.61
CA SER A 281 21.81 -6.19 15.47
C SER A 281 22.65 -5.68 14.31
N ASP A 282 22.08 -5.66 13.12
CA ASP A 282 22.71 -4.96 12.00
C ASP A 282 21.68 -4.32 11.10
N VAL A 283 22.18 -3.50 10.16
CA VAL A 283 21.35 -2.80 9.18
C VAL A 283 21.89 -3.08 7.78
N ILE A 284 20.98 -3.32 6.86
CA ILE A 284 21.27 -3.53 5.45
C ILE A 284 20.33 -2.61 4.66
N THR A 285 20.87 -1.84 3.73
CA THR A 285 20.09 -1.09 2.76
C THR A 285 19.86 -1.95 1.54
N ARG A 286 18.59 -2.19 1.17
CA ARG A 286 18.19 -3.11 0.11
C ARG A 286 17.73 -2.34 -1.12
N ASN A 287 18.26 -2.70 -2.28
CA ASN A 287 17.86 -2.12 -3.54
C ASN A 287 16.41 -2.55 -3.84
N PRO A 288 15.46 -1.62 -4.07
CA PRO A 288 14.08 -1.99 -4.36
C PRO A 288 13.92 -2.80 -5.65
N LYS A 289 14.89 -2.74 -6.58
CA LYS A 289 14.82 -3.45 -7.86
C LYS A 289 14.94 -4.96 -7.68
N ASP A 290 15.76 -5.46 -6.77
CA ASP A 290 16.08 -6.89 -6.65
C ASP A 290 16.33 -7.37 -5.20
N PHE A 291 16.28 -6.46 -4.23
CA PHE A 291 16.68 -6.66 -2.83
C PHE A 291 18.15 -7.08 -2.61
N SER A 292 19.05 -6.76 -3.55
CA SER A 292 20.49 -6.80 -3.30
C SER A 292 20.90 -5.77 -2.22
N GLU A 293 22.05 -5.99 -1.56
CA GLU A 293 22.63 -4.98 -0.66
C GLU A 293 23.14 -3.79 -1.48
N CYS A 294 22.70 -2.58 -1.12
CA CYS A 294 23.19 -1.34 -1.70
C CYS A 294 24.64 -1.06 -1.28
N ALA A 295 25.36 -0.31 -2.12
CA ALA A 295 26.69 0.17 -1.76
C ALA A 295 26.63 1.17 -0.59
N ILE A 296 27.76 1.36 0.10
CA ILE A 296 27.88 2.41 1.12
C ILE A 296 27.62 3.78 0.46
N GLY A 297 26.77 4.59 1.07
CA GLY A 297 26.33 5.88 0.55
C GLY A 297 25.11 5.82 -0.38
N GLU A 298 24.66 4.63 -0.78
CA GLU A 298 23.48 4.46 -1.62
C GLU A 298 22.20 4.29 -0.79
N LYS A 299 21.10 4.86 -1.29
CA LYS A 299 19.79 4.79 -0.63
C LYS A 299 19.12 3.46 -0.93
N GLY A 300 18.51 2.87 0.08
CA GLY A 300 17.70 1.65 -0.08
C GLY A 300 16.65 1.50 1.00
N ILE A 301 15.83 0.45 0.85
CA ILE A 301 14.87 0.03 1.87
C ILE A 301 15.65 -0.56 3.04
N ILE A 302 15.39 -0.10 4.25
CA ILE A 302 16.11 -0.58 5.42
C ILE A 302 15.63 -2.00 5.78
N GLN A 303 16.55 -2.94 5.84
CA GLN A 303 16.41 -4.21 6.54
C GLN A 303 17.17 -4.14 7.86
N VAL A 304 16.56 -4.66 8.92
CA VAL A 304 17.17 -4.77 10.25
C VAL A 304 17.22 -6.23 10.69
N VAL A 305 18.31 -6.62 11.33
CA VAL A 305 18.48 -7.97 11.89
C VAL A 305 18.73 -7.91 13.40
N SER A 306 18.30 -8.93 14.13
CA SER A 306 18.43 -9.00 15.60
C SER A 306 18.71 -10.41 16.09
N THR A 307 19.63 -10.55 17.03
CA THR A 307 20.00 -11.85 17.65
C THR A 307 19.03 -12.34 18.73
N ILE A 308 18.00 -11.55 19.05
CA ILE A 308 17.11 -11.73 20.21
C ILE A 308 15.85 -12.56 19.94
N PRO A 309 15.10 -12.37 18.83
CA PRO A 309 13.77 -12.96 18.68
C PRO A 309 13.83 -14.49 18.66
N GLU A 310 13.50 -15.14 19.79
CA GLU A 310 13.44 -16.61 19.90
C GLU A 310 11.99 -17.11 19.89
N SER A 311 11.04 -16.29 20.38
CA SER A 311 9.62 -16.63 20.46
C SER A 311 8.81 -16.34 19.19
N TYR A 312 9.37 -15.62 18.21
CA TYR A 312 8.73 -15.27 16.94
C TYR A 312 9.80 -14.99 15.87
N PRO A 313 9.51 -15.19 14.57
CA PRO A 313 10.48 -15.01 13.47
C PRO A 313 10.76 -13.52 13.15
N GLY A 314 11.21 -12.75 14.15
CA GLY A 314 11.50 -11.32 14.05
C GLY A 314 12.96 -10.97 13.78
N HIS A 315 13.81 -11.96 13.56
CA HIS A 315 15.27 -11.81 13.54
C HIS A 315 15.81 -11.17 12.25
N SER A 316 15.03 -11.14 11.17
CA SER A 316 15.39 -10.50 9.89
C SER A 316 14.17 -9.84 9.26
N LEU A 317 14.11 -8.50 9.31
CA LEU A 317 12.93 -7.74 8.91
C LEU A 317 13.24 -6.68 7.86
N LEU A 318 12.47 -6.67 6.78
CA LEU A 318 12.43 -5.56 5.84
C LEU A 318 11.42 -4.52 6.34
N THR A 319 11.91 -3.32 6.58
CA THR A 319 11.11 -2.20 7.10
C THR A 319 10.41 -1.47 5.96
N GLU A 320 9.66 -0.42 6.30
CA GLU A 320 9.07 0.52 5.34
C GLU A 320 9.76 1.89 5.39
N ASP A 321 10.98 1.90 5.91
CA ASP A 321 11.82 3.08 6.06
C ASP A 321 12.93 3.03 4.99
N GLU A 322 13.25 4.19 4.43
CA GLU A 322 14.36 4.40 3.51
C GLU A 322 15.55 4.97 4.27
N GLY A 323 16.75 4.50 3.97
CA GLY A 323 17.97 5.00 4.61
C GLY A 323 19.23 4.69 3.81
N VAL A 324 20.36 5.04 4.41
CA VAL A 324 21.69 4.92 3.81
C VAL A 324 22.70 4.47 4.87
N VAL A 325 23.47 3.42 4.56
CA VAL A 325 24.67 3.06 5.34
C VAL A 325 25.77 4.04 4.98
N LEU A 326 26.37 4.69 5.97
CA LEU A 326 27.36 5.75 5.77
C LEU A 326 28.80 5.24 5.82
N GLY A 327 29.05 4.17 6.57
CA GLY A 327 30.37 3.56 6.70
C GLY A 327 30.35 2.39 7.69
N VAL A 328 31.52 1.78 7.89
CA VAL A 328 31.72 0.58 8.70
C VAL A 328 33.04 0.70 9.44
N ASP A 329 33.03 0.52 10.77
CA ASP A 329 34.21 0.54 11.65
C ASP A 329 35.04 1.85 11.68
N ASP A 330 34.71 2.83 10.83
CA ASP A 330 35.48 4.06 10.61
C ASP A 330 34.78 5.33 11.11
N CYS A 331 33.72 5.18 11.91
CA CYS A 331 33.03 6.34 12.48
C CYS A 331 33.99 7.12 13.41
N PRO A 332 34.05 8.47 13.31
CA PRO A 332 34.90 9.28 14.18
C PRO A 332 34.64 9.11 15.69
N CYS A 333 33.47 8.61 16.10
CA CYS A 333 33.18 8.31 17.51
C CYS A 333 33.89 7.05 18.04
N GLY A 334 34.55 6.26 17.18
CA GLY A 334 35.31 5.06 17.55
C GLY A 334 34.48 3.80 17.80
N ARG A 335 33.14 3.86 17.73
CA ARG A 335 32.27 2.67 17.83
C ARG A 335 32.35 1.85 16.54
N LYS A 336 32.68 0.56 16.68
CA LYS A 336 32.71 -0.39 15.56
C LYS A 336 31.31 -0.77 15.06
N GLY A 337 31.26 -1.40 13.89
CA GLY A 337 30.05 -1.79 13.17
C GLY A 337 29.58 -0.75 12.15
N LYS A 338 28.48 -1.06 11.48
CA LYS A 338 27.82 -0.14 10.54
C LYS A 338 27.23 1.06 11.28
N TYR A 339 27.31 2.23 10.66
CA TYR A 339 26.55 3.41 11.03
C TYR A 339 25.78 3.98 9.83
N PHE A 340 24.62 4.55 10.09
CA PHE A 340 23.63 4.84 9.05
C PHE A 340 22.76 6.05 9.40
N LYS A 341 21.96 6.49 8.43
CA LYS A 341 20.91 7.50 8.59
C LYS A 341 19.59 6.99 8.02
N ILE A 342 18.48 7.35 8.68
CA ILE A 342 17.13 7.20 8.15
C ILE A 342 16.79 8.47 7.37
N ILE A 343 16.30 8.31 6.15
CA ILE A 343 15.89 9.41 5.27
C ILE A 343 14.41 9.71 5.48
N GLY A 344 13.59 8.66 5.62
CA GLY A 344 12.15 8.80 5.79
C GLY A 344 11.44 7.47 5.58
N ARG A 345 10.14 7.54 5.30
CA ARG A 345 9.37 6.36 4.88
C ARG A 345 9.22 6.29 3.39
N LEU A 346 9.05 5.07 2.88
CA LEU A 346 8.65 4.86 1.50
C LEU A 346 7.36 5.65 1.19
N GLN A 347 7.38 6.41 0.09
CA GLN A 347 6.19 7.13 -0.36
C GLN A 347 5.04 6.14 -0.59
N LYS A 348 3.84 6.47 -0.08
CA LYS A 348 2.62 5.63 -0.08
C LYS A 348 2.65 4.38 0.82
N ALA A 349 3.67 4.19 1.67
CA ALA A 349 3.54 3.24 2.78
C ALA A 349 2.43 3.69 3.74
N GLU A 350 1.74 2.75 4.40
CA GLU A 350 0.78 3.08 5.44
C GLU A 350 1.40 4.07 6.44
N ILE A 351 0.65 5.11 6.76
CA ILE A 351 1.03 6.09 7.78
C ILE A 351 0.96 5.39 9.14
N ARG A 352 2.04 4.72 9.57
CA ARG A 352 2.20 4.35 10.99
C ARG A 352 2.87 5.52 11.71
N GLY A 353 2.14 6.09 12.65
CA GLY A 353 2.56 7.20 13.48
C GLY A 353 1.34 7.69 14.25
N CYS A 354 1.21 7.27 15.51
CA CYS A 354 0.11 7.72 16.35
C CYS A 354 0.33 9.15 16.79
N SER A 355 -0.47 10.01 16.20
CA SER A 355 -0.75 11.36 16.70
C SER A 355 -2.07 11.95 16.30
N ASP A 356 -2.71 11.34 15.31
CA ASP A 356 -3.89 11.92 14.69
C ASP A 356 -5.10 11.38 15.42
N THR A 357 -5.34 11.91 16.61
CA THR A 357 -6.60 11.76 17.35
C THR A 357 -7.09 13.14 17.78
N PHE A 358 -7.40 13.97 16.78
CA PHE A 358 -8.28 15.11 16.97
C PHE A 358 -9.36 15.08 15.90
N ALA A 359 -10.51 14.47 16.24
CA ALA A 359 -11.72 14.62 15.47
C ALA A 359 -12.29 16.03 15.73
N ALA A 360 -12.01 16.96 14.81
CA ALA A 360 -12.66 18.26 14.80
C ALA A 360 -14.13 18.07 14.38
N LYS A 361 -15.07 18.38 15.27
CA LYS A 361 -16.49 18.51 14.95
C LYS A 361 -16.67 19.65 13.95
N VAL A 362 -17.11 19.35 12.74
CA VAL A 362 -17.54 20.37 11.77
C VAL A 362 -19.05 20.56 11.89
N SER A 363 -19.45 21.82 12.03
CA SER A 363 -20.82 22.31 12.09
C SER A 363 -21.57 22.18 10.76
N VAL A 364 -22.90 22.09 10.84
CA VAL A 364 -23.83 21.96 9.71
C VAL A 364 -23.80 23.23 8.84
N ASN A 365 -23.16 23.15 7.67
CA ASN A 365 -23.29 24.11 6.57
C ASN A 365 -23.87 23.39 5.34
N ASN A 366 -24.55 24.14 4.47
CA ASN A 366 -25.25 23.67 3.26
C ASN A 366 -24.48 22.54 2.54
N THR A 367 -25.14 21.39 2.37
CA THR A 367 -24.55 20.15 1.82
C THR A 367 -23.91 20.31 0.42
N TYR A 368 -24.29 21.36 -0.30
CA TYR A 368 -23.87 21.63 -1.68
C TYR A 368 -22.51 22.31 -1.81
N ASP A 369 -22.04 23.01 -0.77
CA ASP A 369 -20.76 23.75 -0.83
C ASP A 369 -19.54 22.83 -0.87
N GLN A 370 -19.76 21.52 -0.65
CA GLN A 370 -18.74 20.47 -0.67
C GLN A 370 -18.56 19.83 -2.06
N ILE A 371 -19.35 20.21 -3.06
CA ILE A 371 -19.27 19.68 -4.42
C ILE A 371 -18.44 20.61 -5.32
N GLU A 372 -17.34 20.10 -5.85
CA GLU A 372 -16.61 20.71 -6.95
C GLU A 372 -17.29 20.37 -8.29
N TYR A 373 -17.58 21.39 -9.10
CA TYR A 373 -18.17 21.22 -10.43
C TYR A 373 -17.10 21.34 -11.51
N LEU A 374 -16.79 20.23 -12.17
CA LEU A 374 -15.80 20.18 -13.24
C LEU A 374 -16.43 20.51 -14.60
N VAL A 375 -17.68 20.08 -14.80
CA VAL A 375 -18.51 20.44 -15.94
C VAL A 375 -19.93 20.66 -15.45
N GLY A 376 -20.51 21.81 -15.78
CA GLY A 376 -21.83 22.20 -15.31
C GLY A 376 -21.79 23.05 -14.06
N ASN A 377 -22.91 23.11 -13.36
CA ASN A 377 -23.09 23.89 -12.14
C ASN A 377 -24.21 23.27 -11.29
N ARG A 378 -24.48 23.88 -10.14
CA ARG A 378 -25.52 23.42 -9.22
C ARG A 378 -26.90 23.34 -9.87
N ASP A 379 -27.31 24.41 -10.57
CA ASP A 379 -28.64 24.50 -11.19
C ASP A 379 -28.89 23.35 -12.17
N ARG A 380 -27.84 22.89 -12.86
CA ARG A 380 -27.94 21.73 -13.76
C ARG A 380 -28.32 20.44 -13.06
N ILE A 381 -27.94 20.21 -11.80
CA ILE A 381 -28.32 18.97 -11.08
C ILE A 381 -29.85 18.95 -10.90
N ASP A 382 -30.42 20.08 -10.53
CA ASP A 382 -31.87 20.20 -10.27
C ASP A 382 -32.67 20.17 -11.59
N ASP A 383 -32.09 20.71 -12.66
CA ASP A 383 -32.69 20.69 -13.99
C ASP A 383 -32.62 19.34 -14.69
N CYS A 384 -31.61 18.50 -14.41
CA CYS A 384 -31.49 17.16 -15.00
C CYS A 384 -32.77 16.33 -14.82
N VAL A 385 -33.40 16.45 -13.64
CA VAL A 385 -34.62 15.72 -13.27
C VAL A 385 -35.82 16.07 -14.15
N LYS A 386 -35.81 17.26 -14.78
CA LYS A 386 -36.91 17.76 -15.62
C LYS A 386 -36.67 17.47 -17.12
N LEU A 387 -35.50 16.96 -17.50
CA LEU A 387 -35.16 16.74 -18.89
C LEU A 387 -35.90 15.53 -19.47
N SER A 388 -36.36 15.68 -20.72
CA SER A 388 -36.87 14.54 -21.48
C SER A 388 -35.70 13.73 -22.06
N PRO A 389 -35.74 12.39 -22.01
CA PRO A 389 -34.71 11.58 -22.63
C PRO A 389 -34.60 11.84 -24.14
N ILE A 390 -33.38 11.83 -24.65
CA ILE A 390 -33.09 11.89 -26.09
C ILE A 390 -33.33 10.48 -26.68
N LYS A 391 -33.70 10.41 -27.97
CA LYS A 391 -33.72 9.12 -28.69
C LYS A 391 -32.33 8.46 -28.63
N PRO A 392 -32.21 7.21 -28.12
CA PRO A 392 -30.94 6.49 -28.10
C PRO A 392 -30.27 6.49 -29.47
N PHE A 393 -28.96 6.74 -29.51
CA PHE A 393 -28.14 6.83 -30.73
C PHE A 393 -28.72 7.78 -31.80
N SER A 394 -29.35 8.88 -31.39
CA SER A 394 -29.78 9.94 -32.31
C SER A 394 -28.60 10.60 -33.03
N ALA A 395 -28.85 11.20 -34.20
CA ALA A 395 -27.81 11.84 -35.01
C ALA A 395 -26.96 12.84 -34.21
N LYS A 396 -27.60 13.71 -33.43
CA LYS A 396 -26.91 14.68 -32.56
C LYS A 396 -25.97 14.04 -31.53
N LEU A 397 -26.34 12.88 -30.95
CA LEU A 397 -25.47 12.17 -30.00
C LEU A 397 -24.25 11.57 -30.71
N ILE A 398 -24.46 11.04 -31.92
CA ILE A 398 -23.39 10.47 -32.76
C ILE A 398 -22.44 11.59 -33.22
N ASP A 399 -22.97 12.74 -33.63
CA ASP A 399 -22.19 13.89 -34.05
C ASP A 399 -21.36 14.45 -32.88
N PHE A 400 -21.95 14.58 -31.69
CA PHE A 400 -21.22 14.96 -30.47
C PHE A 400 -20.08 14.00 -30.15
N CYS A 401 -20.33 12.69 -30.16
CA CYS A 401 -19.29 11.69 -29.88
C CYS A 401 -18.16 11.74 -30.93
N ASN A 402 -18.51 11.95 -32.21
CA ASN A 402 -17.54 12.06 -33.28
C ASN A 402 -16.67 13.32 -33.17
N ASP A 403 -17.27 14.47 -32.81
CA ASP A 403 -16.52 15.71 -32.64
C ASP A 403 -15.61 15.65 -31.41
N PHE A 404 -16.10 15.07 -30.31
CA PHE A 404 -15.28 14.78 -29.14
C PHE A 404 -14.11 13.84 -29.47
N SER A 405 -14.38 12.74 -30.19
CA SER A 405 -13.34 11.82 -30.70
C SER A 405 -12.33 12.56 -31.57
N THR A 406 -12.79 13.42 -32.48
CA THR A 406 -11.92 14.22 -33.35
C THR A 406 -11.02 15.16 -32.56
N LEU A 407 -11.52 15.78 -31.49
CA LEU A 407 -10.73 16.62 -30.59
C LEU A 407 -9.69 15.83 -29.81
N ILE A 408 -10.03 14.63 -29.31
CA ILE A 408 -9.05 13.71 -28.69
C ILE A 408 -7.93 13.40 -29.68
N MET A 409 -8.28 12.98 -30.89
CA MET A 409 -7.31 12.55 -31.90
C MET A 409 -6.41 13.70 -32.39
N LYS A 410 -6.91 14.94 -32.37
CA LYS A 410 -6.11 16.15 -32.70
C LYS A 410 -5.25 16.64 -31.53
N SER A 411 -5.62 16.34 -30.29
CA SER A 411 -4.86 16.74 -29.10
C SER A 411 -3.57 15.92 -28.99
N ARG A 412 -2.42 16.60 -28.98
CA ARG A 412 -1.12 15.95 -28.74
C ARG A 412 -1.05 15.40 -27.32
N GLU A 413 -1.54 16.16 -26.35
CA GLU A 413 -1.56 15.80 -24.93
C GLU A 413 -2.43 14.56 -24.67
N ALA A 414 -3.64 14.51 -25.24
CA ALA A 414 -4.52 13.35 -25.08
C ALA A 414 -3.90 12.07 -25.66
N ARG A 415 -3.21 12.16 -26.80
CA ARG A 415 -2.53 11.03 -27.43
C ARG A 415 -1.28 10.54 -26.69
N MET A 416 -0.78 11.28 -25.70
CA MET A 416 0.27 10.77 -24.80
C MET A 416 -0.25 9.68 -23.86
N TYR A 417 -1.57 9.58 -23.70
CA TYR A 417 -2.25 8.62 -22.85
C TYR A 417 -3.03 7.64 -23.72
N SER A 418 -2.58 6.39 -23.79
CA SER A 418 -3.19 5.36 -24.65
C SER A 418 -4.63 5.05 -24.27
N ASP A 419 -4.96 5.05 -22.97
CA ASP A 419 -6.33 4.89 -22.47
C ASP A 419 -7.27 6.01 -22.94
N VAL A 420 -6.80 7.26 -23.01
CA VAL A 420 -7.56 8.39 -23.57
C VAL A 420 -7.73 8.27 -25.09
N ALA A 421 -6.69 7.80 -25.80
CA ALA A 421 -6.78 7.56 -27.23
C ALA A 421 -7.80 6.44 -27.56
N THR A 422 -7.82 5.36 -26.78
CA THR A 422 -8.81 4.26 -26.93
C THR A 422 -10.24 4.76 -26.73
N LEU A 423 -10.48 5.66 -25.77
CA LEU A 423 -11.78 6.33 -25.64
C LEU A 423 -12.16 7.09 -26.92
N GLY A 424 -11.21 7.81 -27.52
CA GLY A 424 -11.39 8.47 -28.81
C GLY A 424 -11.78 7.51 -29.93
N PHE A 425 -11.09 6.37 -30.06
CA PHE A 425 -11.42 5.34 -31.06
C PHE A 425 -12.79 4.70 -30.83
N TRP A 426 -13.19 4.51 -29.57
CA TRP A 426 -14.50 3.97 -29.22
C TRP A 426 -15.65 4.93 -29.61
N LEU A 427 -15.43 6.24 -29.49
CA LEU A 427 -16.44 7.28 -29.75
C LEU A 427 -16.47 7.81 -31.20
N ARG A 428 -15.56 7.37 -32.07
CA ARG A 428 -15.57 7.79 -33.48
C ARG A 428 -16.85 7.34 -34.18
N ARG A 429 -17.30 8.09 -35.19
CA ARG A 429 -18.57 7.83 -35.91
C ARG A 429 -18.75 6.37 -36.33
N ALA A 430 -17.73 5.76 -36.95
CA ALA A 430 -17.81 4.38 -37.43
C ALA A 430 -18.06 3.37 -36.29
N SER A 431 -17.37 3.54 -35.15
CA SER A 431 -17.53 2.67 -33.98
C SER A 431 -18.92 2.83 -33.36
N VAL A 432 -19.40 4.06 -33.19
CA VAL A 432 -20.73 4.32 -32.61
C VAL A 432 -21.87 3.83 -33.53
N LEU A 433 -21.72 3.95 -34.85
CA LEU A 433 -22.69 3.40 -35.80
C LEU A 433 -22.74 1.86 -35.75
N SER A 434 -21.59 1.21 -35.62
CA SER A 434 -21.54 -0.25 -35.42
C SER A 434 -22.22 -0.67 -34.12
N LEU A 435 -22.03 0.08 -33.02
CA LEU A 435 -22.76 -0.16 -31.77
C LEU A 435 -24.28 0.04 -31.96
N LYS A 436 -24.70 1.09 -32.66
CA LYS A 436 -26.12 1.33 -32.96
C LYS A 436 -26.72 0.13 -33.70
N GLU A 437 -26.07 -0.36 -34.74
CA GLU A 437 -26.53 -1.51 -35.52
C GLU A 437 -26.66 -2.78 -34.68
N ARG A 438 -25.70 -3.01 -33.76
CA ARG A 438 -25.70 -4.17 -32.85
C ARG A 438 -26.80 -4.13 -31.79
N PHE A 439 -27.12 -2.96 -31.25
CA PHE A 439 -27.94 -2.85 -30.03
C PHE A 439 -29.32 -2.20 -30.23
N ILE A 440 -29.55 -1.49 -31.33
CA ILE A 440 -30.80 -0.80 -31.60
C ILE A 440 -31.55 -1.51 -32.73
N ASP A 441 -32.61 -2.23 -32.37
CA ASP A 441 -33.61 -2.71 -33.32
C ASP A 441 -34.57 -1.57 -33.67
N GLU A 442 -34.67 -1.25 -34.97
CA GLU A 442 -35.54 -0.17 -35.48
C GLU A 442 -37.04 -0.43 -35.21
N ASN A 443 -37.42 -1.70 -35.01
CA ASN A 443 -38.80 -2.06 -34.65
C ASN A 443 -39.09 -1.89 -33.16
N SER A 444 -38.06 -1.76 -32.33
CA SER A 444 -38.19 -1.59 -30.88
C SER A 444 -38.26 -0.11 -30.49
N LEU A 445 -39.30 0.29 -29.75
CA LEU A 445 -39.41 1.64 -29.20
C LEU A 445 -38.63 1.71 -27.87
N ARG A 446 -37.36 2.09 -27.95
CA ARG A 446 -36.49 2.34 -26.78
C ARG A 446 -36.36 3.82 -26.47
N VAL A 447 -36.43 4.16 -25.19
CA VAL A 447 -36.23 5.51 -24.65
C VAL A 447 -35.26 5.43 -23.48
N GLY A 448 -34.41 6.44 -23.29
CA GLY A 448 -33.58 6.53 -22.09
C GLY A 448 -34.43 6.46 -20.81
N ARG A 449 -33.83 6.00 -19.71
CA ARG A 449 -34.51 5.93 -18.40
C ARG A 449 -34.81 7.31 -17.82
N GLY A 450 -33.93 8.28 -18.01
CA GLY A 450 -34.05 9.62 -17.44
C GLY A 450 -32.71 10.15 -16.97
N THR A 451 -32.60 10.43 -15.67
CA THR A 451 -31.36 10.89 -15.02
C THR A 451 -30.55 9.70 -14.49
N VAL A 452 -29.29 9.60 -14.91
CA VAL A 452 -28.36 8.58 -14.42
C VAL A 452 -27.34 9.21 -13.49
N PHE A 453 -27.24 8.67 -12.27
CA PHE A 453 -26.19 9.03 -11.33
C PHE A 453 -25.07 7.99 -11.35
N HIS A 454 -23.86 8.40 -11.71
CA HIS A 454 -22.70 7.52 -11.85
C HIS A 454 -21.68 7.77 -10.75
N ILE A 455 -21.20 6.69 -10.15
CA ILE A 455 -20.06 6.69 -9.22
C ILE A 455 -18.93 5.94 -9.92
N ALA A 456 -17.93 6.68 -10.39
CA ALA A 456 -16.80 6.09 -11.12
C ALA A 456 -15.75 5.49 -10.17
N PRO A 457 -14.93 4.52 -10.64
CA PRO A 457 -13.94 3.88 -9.81
C PRO A 457 -12.69 4.77 -9.65
N SER A 458 -12.03 4.73 -8.49
CA SER A 458 -10.88 5.61 -8.20
C SER A 458 -9.54 5.14 -8.78
N ASN A 459 -9.48 3.90 -9.28
CA ASN A 459 -8.27 3.23 -9.76
C ASN A 459 -8.05 3.34 -11.28
N VAL A 460 -9.08 3.63 -12.09
CA VAL A 460 -8.97 3.73 -13.56
C VAL A 460 -9.44 5.13 -14.01
N PRO A 461 -8.53 6.01 -14.45
CA PRO A 461 -8.85 7.43 -14.71
C PRO A 461 -9.93 7.65 -15.77
N VAL A 462 -9.95 6.85 -16.83
CA VAL A 462 -10.81 7.06 -18.01
C VAL A 462 -12.21 6.43 -17.85
N ASN A 463 -12.41 5.54 -16.87
CA ASN A 463 -13.64 4.73 -16.77
C ASN A 463 -14.92 5.56 -16.56
N TYR A 464 -14.83 6.71 -15.89
CA TYR A 464 -15.99 7.61 -15.74
C TYR A 464 -16.51 8.10 -17.10
N ALA A 465 -15.63 8.27 -18.09
CA ALA A 465 -16.01 8.71 -19.43
C ALA A 465 -16.74 7.59 -20.18
N TYR A 466 -16.29 6.34 -20.11
CA TYR A 466 -17.04 5.20 -20.66
C TYR A 466 -18.45 5.09 -20.06
N SER A 467 -18.57 5.26 -18.74
CA SER A 467 -19.87 5.27 -18.05
C SER A 467 -20.76 6.43 -18.53
N LEU A 468 -20.20 7.66 -18.61
CA LEU A 468 -20.88 8.85 -19.10
C LEU A 468 -21.44 8.64 -20.51
N PHE A 469 -20.57 8.25 -21.44
CA PHE A 469 -20.93 8.12 -22.86
C PHE A 469 -21.87 6.94 -23.11
N SER A 470 -21.80 5.87 -22.32
CA SER A 470 -22.80 4.80 -22.34
C SER A 470 -24.19 5.33 -21.99
N GLY A 471 -24.29 6.14 -20.92
CA GLY A 471 -25.55 6.76 -20.52
C GLY A 471 -26.06 7.79 -21.53
N LEU A 472 -25.15 8.62 -22.05
CA LEU A 472 -25.44 9.66 -23.04
C LEU A 472 -25.90 9.07 -24.38
N LEU A 473 -25.22 8.05 -24.92
CA LEU A 473 -25.63 7.34 -26.15
C LEU A 473 -26.99 6.68 -26.00
N CYS A 474 -27.33 6.21 -24.79
CA CYS A 474 -28.66 5.70 -24.46
C CYS A 474 -29.71 6.80 -24.21
N GLY A 475 -29.36 8.07 -24.39
CA GLY A 475 -30.27 9.21 -24.38
C GLY A 475 -30.58 9.80 -23.00
N ASN A 476 -29.78 9.46 -21.99
CA ASN A 476 -30.00 9.91 -20.61
C ASN A 476 -29.31 11.24 -20.30
N ALA A 477 -29.81 11.95 -19.28
CA ALA A 477 -29.04 12.98 -18.57
C ALA A 477 -28.10 12.30 -17.56
N ASN A 478 -26.90 12.82 -17.37
CA ASN A 478 -25.86 12.15 -16.60
C ASN A 478 -25.24 13.09 -15.57
N ILE A 479 -25.26 12.65 -14.31
CA ILE A 479 -24.51 13.23 -13.20
C ILE A 479 -23.41 12.23 -12.85
N VAL A 480 -22.14 12.60 -13.05
CA VAL A 480 -21.02 11.68 -12.86
C VAL A 480 -20.10 12.20 -11.77
N ARG A 481 -19.97 11.42 -10.70
CA ARG A 481 -18.89 11.60 -9.73
C ARG A 481 -17.60 11.04 -10.31
N VAL A 482 -16.69 11.93 -10.70
CA VAL A 482 -15.36 11.54 -11.21
C VAL A 482 -14.45 11.06 -10.07
N PRO A 483 -13.32 10.41 -10.36
CA PRO A 483 -12.35 10.02 -9.33
C PRO A 483 -11.89 11.22 -8.48
N SER A 484 -11.83 11.04 -7.16
CA SER A 484 -11.28 12.04 -6.23
C SER A 484 -9.76 12.22 -6.40
N LYS A 485 -9.06 11.17 -6.83
CA LYS A 485 -7.62 11.23 -7.12
C LYS A 485 -7.39 12.11 -8.36
N ASP A 486 -6.38 12.97 -8.28
CA ASP A 486 -6.01 13.82 -9.38
C ASP A 486 -5.25 13.02 -10.45
N PHE A 487 -5.77 13.05 -11.67
CA PHE A 487 -5.21 12.36 -12.83
C PHE A 487 -5.20 13.34 -14.02
N PRO A 488 -4.06 13.49 -14.72
CA PRO A 488 -4.00 14.31 -15.92
C PRO A 488 -5.06 13.93 -16.97
N GLN A 489 -5.33 12.63 -17.14
CA GLN A 489 -6.35 12.13 -18.07
C GLN A 489 -7.75 12.71 -17.77
N VAL A 490 -8.11 12.83 -16.48
CA VAL A 490 -9.41 13.39 -16.07
C VAL A 490 -9.50 14.86 -16.46
N GLN A 491 -8.44 15.63 -16.22
CA GLN A 491 -8.38 17.05 -16.58
C GLN A 491 -8.49 17.25 -18.10
N ILE A 492 -7.72 16.48 -18.87
CA ILE A 492 -7.72 16.53 -20.35
C ILE A 492 -9.11 16.20 -20.89
N ILE A 493 -9.71 15.08 -20.47
CA ILE A 493 -11.02 14.65 -20.95
C ILE A 493 -12.09 15.70 -20.62
N ASN A 494 -12.11 16.25 -19.40
CA ASN A 494 -13.08 17.27 -19.01
C ASN A 494 -12.96 18.55 -19.84
N GLN A 495 -11.73 19.02 -20.11
CA GLN A 495 -11.51 20.19 -20.98
C GLN A 495 -12.00 19.94 -22.40
N LEU A 496 -11.78 18.73 -22.94
CA LEU A 496 -12.26 18.37 -24.27
C LEU A 496 -13.80 18.26 -24.31
N ILE A 497 -14.43 17.73 -23.26
CA ILE A 497 -15.91 17.70 -23.13
C ILE A 497 -16.47 19.13 -23.15
N ILE A 498 -15.88 20.07 -22.42
CA ILE A 498 -16.32 21.48 -22.40
C ILE A 498 -16.26 22.07 -23.81
N LYS A 499 -15.15 21.86 -24.53
CA LYS A 499 -14.99 22.34 -25.92
C LYS A 499 -16.03 21.72 -26.87
N THR A 500 -16.31 20.41 -26.75
CA THR A 500 -17.37 19.79 -27.58
C THR A 500 -18.75 20.34 -27.22
N LEU A 501 -19.03 20.62 -25.95
CA LEU A 501 -20.28 21.23 -25.51
C LEU A 501 -20.46 22.68 -26.02
N GLU A 502 -19.39 23.39 -26.35
CA GLU A 502 -19.49 24.70 -27.03
C GLU A 502 -19.98 24.55 -28.48
N MET A 503 -19.61 23.44 -29.14
CA MET A 503 -20.06 23.10 -30.49
C MET A 503 -21.49 22.52 -30.51
N HIS A 504 -21.92 21.87 -29.42
CA HIS A 504 -23.23 21.22 -29.26
C HIS A 504 -23.94 21.73 -27.99
N PRO A 505 -24.34 23.02 -27.94
CA PRO A 505 -24.86 23.65 -26.72
C PRO A 505 -26.13 23.02 -26.17
N GLU A 506 -26.94 22.35 -27.02
CA GLU A 506 -28.16 21.65 -26.64
C GLU A 506 -27.90 20.41 -25.75
N LEU A 507 -26.67 19.90 -25.71
CA LEU A 507 -26.28 18.77 -24.87
C LEU A 507 -25.73 19.21 -23.51
N LYS A 508 -25.49 20.51 -23.27
CA LYS A 508 -25.03 21.04 -21.98
C LYS A 508 -25.88 20.61 -20.77
N PRO A 509 -27.22 20.53 -20.87
CA PRO A 509 -28.05 20.07 -19.76
C PRO A 509 -27.88 18.58 -19.42
N TYR A 510 -27.38 17.75 -20.35
CA TYR A 510 -27.33 16.29 -20.19
C TYR A 510 -26.03 15.78 -19.58
N ILE A 511 -25.05 16.65 -19.31
CA ILE A 511 -23.72 16.28 -18.80
C ILE A 511 -23.36 17.20 -17.62
N THR A 512 -23.27 16.59 -16.44
CA THR A 512 -22.76 17.23 -15.22
C THR A 512 -21.68 16.35 -14.60
N LEU A 513 -20.47 16.90 -14.45
CA LEU A 513 -19.32 16.20 -13.87
C LEU A 513 -18.93 16.86 -12.55
N ILE A 514 -18.90 16.08 -11.48
CA ILE A 514 -18.70 16.55 -10.11
C ILE A 514 -17.61 15.78 -9.40
N ARG A 515 -16.98 16.42 -8.41
CA ARG A 515 -16.05 15.79 -7.48
C ARG A 515 -16.41 16.21 -6.06
N TYR A 516 -16.42 15.24 -5.14
CA TYR A 516 -16.64 15.47 -3.71
C TYR A 516 -16.06 14.31 -2.90
N GLU A 517 -15.69 14.59 -1.64
CA GLU A 517 -15.24 13.58 -0.68
C GLU A 517 -16.37 12.63 -0.27
N ARG A 518 -16.07 11.55 0.46
CA ARG A 518 -17.14 10.63 0.91
C ARG A 518 -18.15 11.36 1.81
N SER A 519 -19.35 11.61 1.30
CA SER A 519 -20.43 12.30 1.99
C SER A 519 -21.77 11.59 1.80
N LYS A 520 -22.33 11.09 2.91
CA LYS A 520 -23.62 10.39 2.89
C LYS A 520 -24.74 11.32 2.44
N SER A 521 -24.77 12.55 2.92
CA SER A 521 -25.82 13.51 2.59
C SER A 521 -25.83 13.88 1.09
N ILE A 522 -24.65 14.03 0.47
CA ILE A 522 -24.56 14.23 -0.99
C ILE A 522 -25.03 12.97 -1.73
N ASN A 523 -24.60 11.78 -1.30
CA ASN A 523 -25.03 10.53 -1.93
C ASN A 523 -26.54 10.31 -1.81
N ASP A 524 -27.14 10.60 -0.65
CA ASP A 524 -28.58 10.53 -0.41
C ASP A 524 -29.33 11.45 -1.37
N TYR A 525 -28.87 12.69 -1.53
CA TYR A 525 -29.48 13.64 -2.46
C TYR A 525 -29.41 13.14 -3.91
N LEU A 526 -28.20 12.87 -4.41
CA LEU A 526 -27.99 12.47 -5.80
C LEU A 526 -28.68 11.13 -6.13
N SER A 527 -28.78 10.22 -5.16
CA SER A 527 -29.52 8.96 -5.31
C SER A 527 -31.03 9.18 -5.33
N SER A 528 -31.54 10.16 -4.57
CA SER A 528 -32.98 10.44 -4.51
C SER A 528 -33.56 11.03 -5.80
N VAL A 529 -32.72 11.61 -6.66
CA VAL A 529 -33.12 12.31 -7.90
C VAL A 529 -32.81 11.53 -9.17
N CYS A 530 -32.24 10.32 -9.08
CA CYS A 530 -31.89 9.52 -10.25
C CYS A 530 -32.95 8.46 -10.61
N ASP A 531 -33.02 8.12 -11.89
CA ASP A 531 -33.83 7.01 -12.43
C ASP A 531 -32.99 5.73 -12.61
N LEU A 532 -31.66 5.88 -12.62
CA LEU A 532 -30.69 4.80 -12.69
C LEU A 532 -29.45 5.22 -11.92
N ARG A 533 -28.91 4.33 -11.09
CA ARG A 533 -27.65 4.57 -10.39
C ARG A 533 -26.61 3.54 -10.82
N VAL A 534 -25.47 4.03 -11.33
CA VAL A 534 -24.38 3.20 -11.84
C VAL A 534 -23.22 3.28 -10.87
N ILE A 535 -22.82 2.15 -10.30
CA ILE A 535 -21.83 2.10 -9.22
C ILE A 535 -20.65 1.25 -9.68
N TRP A 536 -19.52 1.89 -9.89
CA TRP A 536 -18.24 1.24 -10.13
C TRP A 536 -17.42 1.26 -8.84
N GLY A 537 -17.15 0.10 -8.25
CA GLY A 537 -16.31 0.02 -7.07
C GLY A 537 -16.42 -1.31 -6.34
N GLY A 538 -15.48 -1.53 -5.41
CA GLY A 538 -15.49 -2.74 -4.59
C GLY A 538 -16.75 -2.88 -3.74
N ASP A 539 -16.97 -4.09 -3.24
CA ASP A 539 -18.21 -4.50 -2.56
C ASP A 539 -18.60 -3.58 -1.38
N THR A 540 -17.62 -3.07 -0.64
CA THR A 540 -17.84 -2.10 0.44
C THR A 540 -18.40 -0.77 -0.08
N THR A 541 -17.90 -0.26 -1.21
CA THR A 541 -18.41 0.97 -1.82
C THR A 541 -19.85 0.82 -2.27
N ILE A 542 -20.16 -0.32 -2.90
CA ILE A 542 -21.53 -0.64 -3.33
C ILE A 542 -22.45 -0.75 -2.13
N SER A 543 -22.05 -1.47 -1.08
CA SER A 543 -22.84 -1.66 0.13
C SER A 543 -23.14 -0.33 0.82
N ASN A 544 -22.13 0.53 0.98
CA ASN A 544 -22.30 1.85 1.60
C ASN A 544 -23.22 2.77 0.78
N LEU A 545 -23.18 2.71 -0.56
CA LEU A 545 -24.09 3.51 -1.39
C LEU A 545 -25.52 2.99 -1.39
N ARG A 546 -25.73 1.69 -1.20
CA ARG A 546 -27.08 1.12 -1.07
C ARG A 546 -27.82 1.62 0.17
N GLU A 547 -27.10 2.16 1.15
CA GLU A 547 -27.70 2.89 2.29
C GLU A 547 -28.32 4.24 1.89
N SER A 548 -27.99 4.78 0.71
CA SER A 548 -28.63 5.95 0.14
C SER A 548 -29.85 5.52 -0.68
N PRO A 549 -31.08 5.91 -0.32
CA PRO A 549 -32.29 5.44 -0.98
C PRO A 549 -32.42 6.00 -2.40
N ILE A 550 -32.98 5.18 -3.29
CA ILE A 550 -33.36 5.55 -4.65
C ILE A 550 -34.89 5.53 -4.81
N PRO A 551 -35.46 6.26 -5.78
CA PRO A 551 -36.90 6.19 -6.06
C PRO A 551 -37.39 4.76 -6.35
N PRO A 552 -38.67 4.42 -6.06
CA PRO A 552 -39.17 3.05 -6.21
C PRO A 552 -39.07 2.43 -7.62
N ARG A 553 -39.05 3.28 -8.66
CA ARG A 553 -38.91 2.85 -10.06
C ARG A 553 -37.46 2.86 -10.55
N ALA A 554 -36.56 3.47 -9.79
CA ALA A 554 -35.14 3.51 -10.11
C ALA A 554 -34.48 2.14 -9.86
N SER A 555 -33.31 1.93 -10.47
CA SER A 555 -32.56 0.69 -10.31
C SER A 555 -31.06 0.94 -10.20
N ASP A 556 -30.34 0.00 -9.58
CA ASP A 556 -28.88 -0.01 -9.56
C ASP A 556 -28.31 -0.84 -10.72
N VAL A 557 -27.17 -0.39 -11.27
CA VAL A 557 -26.25 -1.18 -12.10
C VAL A 557 -24.90 -1.17 -11.39
N THR A 558 -24.45 -2.33 -10.92
CA THR A 558 -23.27 -2.41 -10.06
C THR A 558 -22.17 -3.23 -10.69
N PHE A 559 -20.97 -2.64 -10.74
CA PHE A 559 -19.73 -3.28 -11.15
C PHE A 559 -18.87 -3.46 -9.90
N ALA A 560 -18.98 -4.65 -9.32
CA ALA A 560 -18.37 -5.05 -8.06
C ALA A 560 -16.89 -5.40 -8.20
N ASP A 561 -16.24 -5.83 -7.11
CA ASP A 561 -14.85 -6.26 -7.17
C ASP A 561 -14.69 -7.46 -8.12
N ARG A 562 -13.68 -7.42 -8.98
CA ARG A 562 -13.45 -8.40 -10.06
C ARG A 562 -11.97 -8.71 -10.22
N TYR A 563 -11.70 -9.89 -10.75
CA TYR A 563 -10.39 -10.32 -11.19
C TYR A 563 -10.49 -11.11 -12.49
N SER A 564 -9.36 -11.28 -13.17
CA SER A 564 -9.28 -11.92 -14.48
C SER A 564 -8.11 -12.89 -14.55
N LEU A 565 -8.16 -13.80 -15.52
CA LEU A 565 -7.08 -14.75 -15.82
C LEU A 565 -6.71 -14.68 -17.30
N ALA A 566 -5.53 -15.18 -17.63
CA ALA A 566 -5.12 -15.47 -19.00
C ALA A 566 -4.92 -16.98 -19.18
N VAL A 567 -5.36 -17.52 -20.31
CA VAL A 567 -5.07 -18.89 -20.77
C VAL A 567 -4.24 -18.76 -22.04
N ILE A 568 -3.02 -19.29 -22.00
CA ILE A 568 -2.07 -19.27 -23.10
C ILE A 568 -1.83 -20.72 -23.54
N ASP A 569 -2.23 -21.03 -24.77
CA ASP A 569 -1.82 -22.24 -25.48
C ASP A 569 -0.32 -22.13 -25.81
N ALA A 570 0.49 -22.89 -25.07
CA ALA A 570 1.94 -22.90 -25.19
C ALA A 570 2.41 -23.43 -26.55
N ASP A 571 1.70 -24.40 -27.13
CA ASP A 571 2.06 -25.01 -28.41
C ASP A 571 1.76 -24.05 -29.56
N ALA A 572 0.59 -23.40 -29.52
CA ALA A 572 0.26 -22.34 -30.46
C ALA A 572 1.24 -21.17 -30.33
N PHE A 573 1.60 -20.77 -29.10
CA PHE A 573 2.50 -19.65 -28.86
C PHE A 573 3.88 -19.94 -29.42
N PHE A 574 4.40 -21.14 -29.17
CA PHE A 574 5.69 -21.56 -29.68
C PHE A 574 5.70 -21.64 -31.21
N LYS A 575 4.64 -22.17 -31.83
CA LYS A 575 4.51 -22.19 -33.29
C LYS A 575 4.54 -20.78 -33.90
N GLU A 576 3.74 -19.86 -33.36
CA GLU A 576 3.65 -18.47 -33.85
C GLU A 576 4.91 -17.67 -33.55
N SER A 577 5.70 -18.08 -32.55
CA SER A 577 6.97 -17.41 -32.18
C SER A 577 8.02 -17.40 -33.30
N SER A 578 7.88 -18.29 -34.27
CA SER A 578 8.72 -18.32 -35.48
C SER A 578 8.41 -17.18 -36.47
N ASN A 579 7.25 -16.54 -36.35
CA ASN A 579 6.85 -15.43 -37.22
C ASN A 579 7.53 -14.12 -36.81
N GLU A 580 8.08 -13.39 -37.79
CA GLU A 580 8.77 -12.13 -37.56
C GLU A 580 7.84 -11.11 -36.87
N GLY A 581 8.30 -10.53 -35.76
CA GLY A 581 7.58 -9.50 -35.01
C GLY A 581 6.46 -10.00 -34.09
N PHE A 582 6.06 -11.28 -34.16
CA PHE A 582 4.98 -11.83 -33.34
C PHE A 582 5.24 -11.65 -31.84
N ILE A 583 6.40 -12.09 -31.36
CA ILE A 583 6.75 -12.03 -29.93
C ILE A 583 6.67 -10.59 -29.41
N SER A 584 7.24 -9.65 -30.16
CA SER A 584 7.25 -8.22 -29.80
C SER A 584 5.84 -7.65 -29.69
N SER A 585 4.95 -7.98 -30.64
CA SER A 585 3.54 -7.60 -30.58
C SER A 585 2.87 -8.21 -29.35
N PHE A 586 3.01 -9.53 -29.17
CA PHE A 586 2.34 -10.27 -28.11
C PHE A 586 2.73 -9.78 -26.71
N VAL A 587 4.03 -9.54 -26.45
CA VAL A 587 4.47 -8.98 -25.15
C VAL A 587 4.01 -7.54 -24.97
N SER A 588 3.93 -6.75 -26.05
CA SER A 588 3.38 -5.38 -25.98
C SER A 588 1.88 -5.40 -25.66
N ASP A 589 1.14 -6.33 -26.24
CA ASP A 589 -0.29 -6.53 -26.02
C ASP A 589 -0.56 -6.98 -24.57
N PHE A 590 0.21 -7.95 -24.08
CA PHE A 590 0.13 -8.37 -22.67
C PHE A 590 0.55 -7.25 -21.70
N TYR A 591 1.57 -6.45 -22.04
CA TYR A 591 1.97 -5.28 -21.26
C TYR A 591 0.84 -4.26 -21.16
N ASN A 592 0.12 -4.01 -22.26
CA ASN A 592 -1.02 -3.10 -22.25
C ASN A 592 -2.13 -3.62 -21.32
N ASP A 593 -2.48 -4.90 -21.40
CA ASP A 593 -3.48 -5.53 -20.53
C ASP A 593 -3.13 -5.46 -19.04
N THR A 594 -1.84 -5.34 -18.70
CA THR A 594 -1.33 -5.47 -17.33
C THR A 594 -0.68 -4.18 -16.84
N TYR A 595 0.58 -3.92 -17.21
CA TYR A 595 1.41 -2.84 -16.69
C TYR A 595 0.90 -1.44 -16.98
N LEU A 596 0.11 -1.21 -18.04
CA LEU A 596 -0.42 0.12 -18.33
C LEU A 596 -1.28 0.68 -17.17
N SER A 597 -1.97 -0.20 -16.45
CA SER A 597 -2.79 0.16 -15.29
C SER A 597 -2.17 -0.27 -13.95
N ASP A 598 -0.90 -0.66 -13.93
CA ASP A 598 -0.25 -1.39 -12.81
C ASP A 598 -1.03 -2.65 -12.41
N GLN A 599 -1.67 -3.32 -13.38
CA GLN A 599 -2.68 -4.37 -13.19
C GLN A 599 -3.88 -3.93 -12.33
N ASN A 600 -4.17 -2.65 -12.09
CA ASN A 600 -5.29 -2.28 -11.22
C ASN A 600 -6.66 -2.38 -11.89
N ALA A 601 -6.73 -2.63 -13.21
CA ALA A 601 -8.01 -2.87 -13.88
C ALA A 601 -8.60 -4.23 -13.46
N CYS A 602 -9.94 -4.30 -13.42
CA CYS A 602 -10.68 -5.56 -13.19
C CYS A 602 -10.38 -6.61 -14.27
N THR A 603 -10.02 -6.14 -15.46
CA THR A 603 -9.77 -6.90 -16.68
C THR A 603 -8.35 -7.45 -16.75
N SER A 604 -7.42 -6.88 -15.97
CA SER A 604 -6.01 -7.28 -15.98
C SER A 604 -5.85 -8.70 -15.43
N PRO A 605 -5.22 -9.61 -16.19
CA PRO A 605 -4.93 -10.95 -15.71
C PRO A 605 -4.11 -10.96 -14.42
N ARG A 606 -4.55 -11.80 -13.46
CA ARG A 606 -3.85 -12.09 -12.19
C ARG A 606 -3.22 -13.48 -12.18
N VAL A 607 -3.86 -14.41 -12.88
CA VAL A 607 -3.43 -15.80 -13.03
C VAL A 607 -3.13 -16.04 -14.50
N ILE A 608 -1.94 -16.57 -14.78
CA ILE A 608 -1.50 -16.97 -16.11
C ILE A 608 -1.50 -18.49 -16.15
N VAL A 609 -2.40 -19.04 -16.94
CA VAL A 609 -2.58 -20.47 -17.13
C VAL A 609 -1.88 -20.87 -18.40
N TRP A 610 -0.91 -21.77 -18.29
CA TRP A 610 -0.21 -22.37 -19.41
C TRP A 610 -0.86 -23.71 -19.74
N TYR A 611 -1.29 -23.89 -20.99
CA TYR A 611 -1.96 -25.08 -21.48
C TYR A 611 -1.20 -25.64 -22.70
N GLY A 612 -1.12 -26.97 -22.84
CA GLY A 612 -0.38 -27.64 -23.92
C GLY A 612 0.88 -28.37 -23.42
N GLU A 613 1.76 -28.75 -24.35
CA GLU A 613 2.93 -29.59 -24.05
C GLU A 613 4.23 -28.77 -23.91
N GLN A 614 4.45 -27.75 -24.75
CA GLN A 614 5.69 -26.96 -24.79
C GLN A 614 5.76 -25.83 -23.73
N LEU A 615 5.38 -26.14 -22.49
CA LEU A 615 5.20 -25.14 -21.42
C LEU A 615 6.49 -24.37 -21.08
N ASN A 616 7.60 -25.09 -20.89
CA ASN A 616 8.85 -24.49 -20.41
C ASN A 616 9.47 -23.53 -21.43
N ASP A 617 9.54 -23.95 -22.70
CA ASP A 617 10.10 -23.15 -23.78
C ASP A 617 9.24 -21.90 -24.05
N ALA A 618 7.91 -22.06 -24.08
CA ALA A 618 6.97 -20.96 -24.22
C ALA A 618 7.12 -19.92 -23.09
N LYS A 619 7.17 -20.38 -21.84
CA LYS A 619 7.39 -19.51 -20.67
C LYS A 619 8.71 -18.76 -20.76
N GLN A 620 9.81 -19.45 -21.06
CA GLN A 620 11.13 -18.83 -21.13
C GLN A 620 11.15 -17.74 -22.21
N LEU A 621 10.60 -18.04 -23.39
CA LEU A 621 10.55 -17.10 -24.50
C LEU A 621 9.66 -15.90 -24.19
N PHE A 622 8.47 -16.13 -23.65
CA PHE A 622 7.53 -15.07 -23.28
C PHE A 622 8.11 -14.15 -22.19
N TRP A 623 8.53 -14.72 -21.05
CA TRP A 623 8.93 -13.93 -19.89
C TRP A 623 10.24 -13.18 -20.10
N SER A 624 11.20 -13.73 -20.86
CA SER A 624 12.43 -13.02 -21.20
C SER A 624 12.17 -11.77 -22.05
N ASN A 625 11.29 -11.87 -23.04
CA ASN A 625 10.92 -10.72 -23.88
C ASN A 625 10.03 -9.72 -23.11
N MET A 626 9.13 -10.21 -22.26
CA MET A 626 8.31 -9.37 -21.39
C MET A 626 9.19 -8.57 -20.42
N HIS A 627 10.19 -9.22 -19.82
CA HIS A 627 11.14 -8.58 -18.91
C HIS A 627 11.93 -7.44 -19.56
N GLN A 628 12.45 -7.66 -20.78
CA GLN A 628 13.10 -6.62 -21.57
C GLN A 628 12.19 -5.41 -21.80
N LEU A 629 10.93 -5.65 -22.17
CA LEU A 629 9.96 -4.57 -22.39
C LEU A 629 9.66 -3.80 -21.09
N VAL A 630 9.49 -4.51 -19.98
CA VAL A 630 9.20 -3.92 -18.67
C VAL A 630 10.39 -3.07 -18.18
N LEU A 631 11.63 -3.54 -18.33
CA LEU A 631 12.83 -2.75 -18.00
C LEU A 631 12.92 -1.44 -18.80
N LEU A 632 12.44 -1.44 -20.05
CA LEU A 632 12.46 -0.25 -20.92
C LEU A 632 11.36 0.75 -20.61
N LYS A 633 10.15 0.28 -20.24
CA LYS A 633 8.95 1.13 -20.17
C LYS A 633 8.42 1.38 -18.76
N TYR A 634 8.72 0.51 -17.80
CA TYR A 634 8.10 0.52 -16.49
C TYR A 634 9.04 1.04 -15.40
N VAL A 635 8.53 1.89 -14.51
CA VAL A 635 9.28 2.41 -13.37
C VAL A 635 8.67 1.87 -12.09
N ILE A 636 9.39 0.95 -11.44
CA ILE A 636 8.97 0.36 -10.17
C ILE A 636 9.21 1.31 -9.00
N GLN A 637 8.23 1.41 -8.11
CA GLN A 637 8.35 2.13 -6.84
C GLN A 637 8.76 1.17 -5.72
N PRO A 638 9.61 1.57 -4.75
CA PRO A 638 10.05 0.69 -3.66
C PRO A 638 8.92 -0.01 -2.90
N VAL A 639 7.81 0.70 -2.66
CA VAL A 639 6.64 0.13 -1.98
C VAL A 639 6.02 -1.03 -2.77
N GLN A 640 6.02 -0.98 -4.10
CA GLN A 640 5.50 -2.07 -4.94
C GLN A 640 6.32 -3.35 -4.76
N SER A 641 7.64 -3.24 -4.64
CA SER A 641 8.50 -4.41 -4.36
C SER A 641 8.19 -5.03 -2.99
N VAL A 642 7.97 -4.20 -1.96
CA VAL A 642 7.58 -4.68 -0.62
C VAL A 642 6.18 -5.30 -0.64
N ASP A 643 5.23 -4.72 -1.37
CA ASP A 643 3.86 -5.24 -1.51
C ASP A 643 3.86 -6.62 -2.18
N LYS A 644 4.64 -6.79 -3.27
CA LYS A 644 4.82 -8.09 -3.95
C LYS A 644 5.37 -9.16 -3.02
N LEU A 645 6.44 -8.85 -2.29
CA LEU A 645 7.03 -9.78 -1.32
C LEU A 645 6.04 -10.14 -0.20
N THR A 646 5.29 -9.14 0.29
CA THR A 646 4.26 -9.35 1.31
C THR A 646 3.18 -10.31 0.81
N ASN A 647 2.65 -10.09 -0.40
CA ASN A 647 1.61 -10.93 -0.97
C ASN A 647 2.06 -12.37 -1.21
N LEU A 648 3.30 -12.56 -1.70
CA LEU A 648 3.92 -13.89 -1.80
C LEU A 648 3.94 -14.59 -0.44
N TYR A 649 4.35 -13.88 0.62
CA TYR A 649 4.47 -14.48 1.94
C TYR A 649 3.12 -14.76 2.59
N LEU A 650 2.11 -13.92 2.35
CA LEU A 650 0.75 -14.17 2.82
C LEU A 650 0.16 -15.43 2.18
N VAL A 651 0.28 -15.58 0.85
CA VAL A 651 -0.25 -16.78 0.17
C VAL A 651 0.54 -18.04 0.54
N ALA A 652 1.86 -17.93 0.77
CA ALA A 652 2.69 -19.05 1.22
C ALA A 652 2.38 -19.47 2.67
N ALA A 653 1.98 -18.53 3.52
CA ALA A 653 1.59 -18.80 4.91
C ALA A 653 0.17 -19.37 5.06
N ASP A 654 -0.74 -19.06 4.12
CA ASP A 654 -2.15 -19.46 4.15
C ASP A 654 -2.35 -20.98 4.05
N SER A 655 -1.72 -21.61 3.05
CA SER A 655 -1.88 -23.05 2.82
C SER A 655 -0.64 -23.69 2.21
N THR A 656 -0.27 -24.84 2.76
CA THR A 656 0.79 -25.69 2.22
C THR A 656 0.33 -26.51 1.01
N GLU A 657 -0.97 -26.59 0.73
CA GLU A 657 -1.51 -27.42 -0.35
C GLU A 657 -1.19 -26.86 -1.74
N ARG A 658 -1.07 -25.53 -1.86
CA ARG A 658 -0.86 -24.83 -3.14
C ARG A 658 0.57 -24.87 -3.67
N ASN A 659 1.52 -25.39 -2.88
CA ASN A 659 2.95 -25.44 -3.19
C ASN A 659 3.47 -24.14 -3.82
N VAL A 660 3.26 -23.02 -3.11
CA VAL A 660 3.62 -21.67 -3.57
C VAL A 660 5.13 -21.55 -3.73
N ILE A 661 5.61 -21.22 -4.93
CA ILE A 661 7.02 -21.02 -5.24
C ILE A 661 7.19 -19.74 -6.07
N LYS A 662 8.14 -18.89 -5.70
CA LYS A 662 8.59 -17.78 -6.54
C LYS A 662 9.46 -18.34 -7.67
N SER A 663 9.05 -18.12 -8.91
CA SER A 663 9.62 -18.79 -10.08
C SER A 663 10.71 -17.97 -10.79
N ASN A 664 11.02 -16.77 -10.29
CA ASN A 664 12.04 -15.89 -10.83
C ASN A 664 12.85 -15.22 -9.72
N ASP A 665 14.18 -15.18 -9.89
CA ASP A 665 15.11 -14.61 -8.90
C ASP A 665 15.84 -13.36 -9.39
N GLU A 666 15.67 -12.98 -10.65
CA GLU A 666 16.44 -11.90 -11.29
C GLU A 666 16.20 -10.53 -10.62
N ASP A 667 14.93 -10.12 -10.52
CA ASP A 667 14.54 -8.85 -9.93
C ASP A 667 13.05 -8.83 -9.51
N ASN A 668 12.56 -7.65 -9.14
CA ASN A 668 11.22 -7.38 -8.66
C ASN A 668 10.32 -6.73 -9.73
N TYR A 669 10.74 -6.59 -10.99
CA TYR A 669 9.92 -6.01 -12.04
C TYR A 669 8.76 -6.93 -12.41
N ILE A 670 9.05 -8.23 -12.55
CA ILE A 670 8.06 -9.30 -12.73
C ILE A 670 8.14 -10.22 -11.51
N TYR A 671 7.02 -10.56 -10.90
CA TYR A 671 6.91 -11.45 -9.75
C TYR A 671 6.04 -12.64 -10.14
N ARG A 672 6.67 -13.76 -10.46
CA ARG A 672 6.01 -14.99 -10.92
C ARG A 672 5.90 -15.95 -9.76
N VAL A 673 4.68 -16.38 -9.47
CA VAL A 673 4.37 -17.26 -8.34
C VAL A 673 3.71 -18.52 -8.87
N SER A 674 4.49 -19.58 -9.04
CA SER A 674 3.96 -20.88 -9.42
C SER A 674 3.14 -21.49 -8.27
N VAL A 675 1.98 -22.03 -8.64
CA VAL A 675 1.08 -22.78 -7.75
C VAL A 675 0.68 -24.09 -8.43
N ASN A 676 0.40 -25.13 -7.65
CA ASN A 676 -0.08 -26.43 -8.17
C ASN A 676 -1.62 -26.56 -8.12
N LYS A 677 -2.32 -25.52 -7.67
CA LYS A 677 -3.78 -25.46 -7.60
C LYS A 677 -4.23 -24.01 -7.75
N VAL A 678 -5.26 -23.80 -8.57
CA VAL A 678 -5.91 -22.50 -8.75
C VAL A 678 -7.34 -22.56 -8.26
N ASP A 679 -7.64 -21.73 -7.26
CA ASP A 679 -8.97 -21.59 -6.67
C ASP A 679 -9.24 -20.12 -6.32
N PRO A 680 -10.50 -19.72 -6.07
CA PRO A 680 -10.83 -18.32 -5.83
C PRO A 680 -10.17 -17.69 -4.59
N GLU A 681 -9.72 -18.48 -3.63
CA GLU A 681 -9.12 -17.97 -2.40
C GLU A 681 -7.75 -17.35 -2.67
N LEU A 682 -7.04 -17.76 -3.74
CA LEU A 682 -5.83 -17.09 -4.22
C LEU A 682 -6.05 -15.59 -4.42
N MET A 683 -7.25 -15.18 -4.84
CA MET A 683 -7.54 -13.78 -5.14
C MET A 683 -7.66 -12.90 -3.89
N LYS A 684 -7.65 -13.49 -2.68
CA LYS A 684 -7.44 -12.75 -1.42
C LYS A 684 -6.03 -12.15 -1.33
N PHE A 685 -5.06 -12.78 -2.00
CA PHE A 685 -3.64 -12.41 -1.97
C PHE A 685 -3.15 -11.84 -3.29
N ARG A 686 -4.07 -11.48 -4.20
CA ARG A 686 -3.71 -10.92 -5.51
C ARG A 686 -2.84 -9.67 -5.34
N GLY A 687 -1.67 -9.69 -5.97
CA GLY A 687 -0.80 -8.53 -6.10
C GLY A 687 -1.11 -7.71 -7.36
N ASN A 688 -0.31 -6.68 -7.57
CA ASN A 688 -0.37 -5.78 -8.71
C ASN A 688 1.05 -5.44 -9.20
N SER A 689 1.17 -4.50 -10.13
CA SER A 689 2.47 -3.97 -10.60
C SER A 689 3.43 -5.03 -11.15
N GLY A 690 2.93 -6.11 -11.71
CA GLY A 690 3.71 -7.23 -12.24
C GLY A 690 3.71 -8.48 -11.37
N PHE A 691 2.72 -8.67 -10.49
CA PHE A 691 2.57 -9.88 -9.68
C PHE A 691 1.59 -10.83 -10.37
N PHE A 692 2.05 -12.04 -10.68
CA PHE A 692 1.31 -13.04 -11.44
C PHE A 692 1.39 -14.41 -10.76
N TYR A 693 0.24 -15.05 -10.59
CA TYR A 693 0.22 -16.49 -10.33
C TYR A 693 0.41 -17.23 -11.65
N GLU A 694 1.18 -18.33 -11.63
CA GLU A 694 1.35 -19.22 -12.76
C GLU A 694 0.84 -20.62 -12.44
N TYR A 695 0.09 -21.20 -13.38
CA TYR A 695 -0.46 -22.54 -13.26
C TYR A 695 -0.29 -23.32 -14.55
N ASP A 696 0.19 -24.55 -14.42
CA ASP A 696 0.37 -25.47 -15.55
C ASP A 696 -0.85 -26.39 -15.59
N CYS A 697 -1.68 -26.19 -16.60
CA CYS A 697 -2.99 -26.81 -16.69
C CYS A 697 -2.95 -27.96 -17.69
N SER A 698 -3.29 -29.16 -17.24
CA SER A 698 -3.35 -30.35 -18.10
C SER A 698 -4.74 -30.58 -18.69
N ASP A 699 -5.79 -30.31 -17.92
CA ASP A 699 -7.19 -30.28 -18.36
C ASP A 699 -7.80 -28.92 -18.01
N ILE A 700 -8.34 -28.21 -19.01
CA ILE A 700 -8.95 -26.90 -18.83
C ILE A 700 -10.07 -26.89 -17.77
N LYS A 701 -10.72 -28.04 -17.51
CA LYS A 701 -11.75 -28.19 -16.49
C LYS A 701 -11.21 -28.07 -15.06
N GLU A 702 -9.90 -28.17 -14.85
CA GLU A 702 -9.27 -27.87 -13.57
C GLU A 702 -9.54 -26.43 -13.13
N LEU A 703 -9.71 -25.51 -14.08
CA LEU A 703 -10.04 -24.10 -13.81
C LEU A 703 -11.49 -23.90 -13.37
N ARG A 704 -12.34 -24.94 -13.39
CA ARG A 704 -13.77 -24.81 -13.11
C ARG A 704 -14.03 -24.20 -11.74
N GLU A 705 -13.28 -24.59 -10.70
CA GLU A 705 -13.47 -24.02 -9.35
C GLU A 705 -13.22 -22.51 -9.36
N PHE A 706 -12.12 -22.07 -9.98
CA PHE A 706 -11.74 -20.66 -10.10
C PHE A 706 -12.75 -19.85 -10.92
N CYS A 707 -13.11 -20.35 -12.10
CA CYS A 707 -14.01 -19.67 -13.03
C CYS A 707 -15.49 -19.75 -12.62
N ASN A 708 -15.84 -20.61 -11.65
CA ASN A 708 -17.18 -20.67 -11.07
C ASN A 708 -17.42 -19.62 -9.98
N ASP A 709 -16.42 -18.83 -9.61
CA ASP A 709 -16.61 -17.62 -8.80
C ASP A 709 -17.09 -16.46 -9.67
N THR A 710 -18.21 -15.84 -9.28
CA THR A 710 -18.82 -14.69 -9.96
C THR A 710 -17.94 -13.44 -10.02
N ARG A 711 -16.83 -13.40 -9.28
CA ARG A 711 -15.83 -12.32 -9.34
C ARG A 711 -14.84 -12.50 -10.49
N CYS A 712 -14.72 -13.69 -11.05
CA CYS A 712 -13.93 -13.94 -12.25
C CYS A 712 -14.64 -13.30 -13.45
N GLN A 713 -14.09 -12.22 -14.00
CA GLN A 713 -14.73 -11.42 -15.05
C GLN A 713 -14.24 -11.81 -16.44
N THR A 714 -12.94 -11.64 -16.70
CA THR A 714 -12.37 -11.80 -18.06
C THR A 714 -11.46 -13.01 -18.11
N LEU A 715 -11.64 -13.82 -19.15
CA LEU A 715 -10.66 -14.81 -19.59
C LEU A 715 -9.95 -14.26 -20.83
N ALA A 716 -8.68 -13.87 -20.69
CA ALA A 716 -7.83 -13.51 -21.82
C ALA A 716 -7.30 -14.79 -22.47
N LEU A 717 -7.57 -15.01 -23.75
CA LEU A 717 -7.22 -16.23 -24.46
C LEU A 717 -6.18 -15.95 -25.55
N PHE A 718 -5.15 -16.79 -25.58
CA PHE A 718 -4.33 -17.00 -26.77
C PHE A 718 -4.36 -18.48 -27.15
N GLY A 719 -4.85 -18.79 -28.35
CA GLY A 719 -5.13 -20.15 -28.83
C GLY A 719 -6.50 -20.24 -29.51
N ASP A 720 -6.91 -21.46 -29.89
CA ASP A 720 -8.25 -21.72 -30.43
C ASP A 720 -9.30 -21.63 -29.32
N GLU A 721 -10.45 -20.99 -29.57
CA GLU A 721 -11.56 -20.89 -28.62
C GLU A 721 -12.06 -22.26 -28.14
N LYS A 722 -11.89 -23.32 -28.95
CA LYS A 722 -12.23 -24.70 -28.58
C LYS A 722 -11.53 -25.18 -27.31
N ILE A 723 -10.36 -24.62 -26.96
CA ILE A 723 -9.62 -24.98 -25.75
C ILE A 723 -10.48 -24.73 -24.51
N ILE A 724 -11.20 -23.61 -24.47
CA ILE A 724 -11.99 -23.20 -23.30
C ILE A 724 -13.45 -23.63 -23.35
N MET A 725 -13.95 -24.13 -24.49
CA MET A 725 -15.35 -24.56 -24.62
C MET A 725 -15.76 -25.61 -23.57
N PRO A 726 -14.96 -26.66 -23.27
CA PRO A 726 -15.32 -27.63 -22.24
C PRO A 726 -15.49 -27.02 -20.84
N LEU A 727 -14.79 -25.92 -20.54
CA LEU A 727 -14.91 -25.16 -19.30
C LEU A 727 -16.21 -24.33 -19.30
N VAL A 728 -16.47 -23.59 -20.38
CA VAL A 728 -17.67 -22.76 -20.52
C VAL A 728 -18.95 -23.61 -20.50
N GLU A 729 -18.98 -24.70 -21.27
CA GLU A 729 -20.10 -25.64 -21.35
C GLU A 729 -20.38 -26.37 -20.03
N SER A 730 -19.41 -26.39 -19.09
CA SER A 730 -19.60 -26.96 -17.76
C SER A 730 -20.51 -26.14 -16.83
N GLY A 731 -21.01 -24.99 -17.30
CA GLY A 731 -21.95 -24.13 -16.58
C GLY A 731 -21.29 -23.34 -15.45
N ILE A 732 -20.14 -22.71 -15.71
CA ILE A 732 -19.49 -21.80 -14.77
C ILE A 732 -20.33 -20.53 -14.54
N LYS A 733 -20.25 -19.96 -13.33
CA LYS A 733 -20.97 -18.73 -12.96
C LYS A 733 -20.20 -17.43 -13.22
N GLY A 734 -18.87 -17.51 -13.31
CA GLY A 734 -18.02 -16.39 -13.70
C GLY A 734 -17.67 -16.47 -15.18
N VAL A 735 -16.63 -15.72 -15.56
CA VAL A 735 -16.20 -15.47 -16.95
C VAL A 735 -17.34 -14.82 -17.74
N ASP A 736 -17.52 -13.53 -17.50
CA ASP A 736 -18.49 -12.68 -18.19
C ASP A 736 -18.10 -12.41 -19.65
N ARG A 737 -16.81 -12.58 -19.99
CA ARG A 737 -16.31 -12.45 -21.35
C ARG A 737 -15.01 -13.21 -21.59
N VAL A 738 -14.79 -13.55 -22.86
CA VAL A 738 -13.52 -14.01 -23.40
C VAL A 738 -12.96 -12.91 -24.30
N ALA A 739 -11.69 -12.56 -24.11
CA ALA A 739 -11.01 -11.53 -24.90
C ALA A 739 -9.68 -12.07 -25.42
N LYS A 740 -9.20 -11.56 -26.55
CA LYS A 740 -7.82 -11.81 -26.97
C LYS A 740 -6.86 -11.04 -26.07
N ILE A 741 -5.66 -11.57 -25.87
CA ILE A 741 -4.56 -10.79 -25.26
C ILE A 741 -4.31 -9.53 -26.10
N GLY A 742 -4.12 -8.39 -25.43
CA GLY A 742 -4.06 -7.04 -25.99
C GLY A 742 -5.39 -6.30 -26.00
N HIS A 743 -6.51 -7.03 -25.82
CA HIS A 743 -7.86 -6.50 -25.96
C HIS A 743 -8.68 -6.63 -24.68
N THR A 744 -8.06 -6.93 -23.54
CA THR A 744 -8.82 -7.09 -22.29
C THR A 744 -9.40 -5.77 -21.80
N MET A 745 -8.83 -4.63 -22.18
CA MET A 745 -9.34 -3.30 -21.78
C MET A 745 -10.34 -2.71 -22.77
N ASP A 746 -10.61 -3.38 -23.90
CA ASP A 746 -11.53 -2.87 -24.91
C ASP A 746 -12.96 -2.86 -24.37
N PHE A 747 -13.49 -1.65 -24.14
CA PHE A 747 -14.83 -1.46 -23.60
C PHE A 747 -15.93 -1.75 -24.63
N ASP A 748 -16.96 -2.48 -24.21
CA ASP A 748 -18.18 -2.77 -24.98
C ASP A 748 -19.43 -2.43 -24.14
N LEU A 749 -20.58 -2.28 -24.80
CA LEU A 749 -21.87 -2.13 -24.13
C LEU A 749 -22.42 -3.45 -23.59
N ILE A 750 -21.77 -4.59 -23.87
CA ILE A 750 -21.81 -5.77 -23.00
C ILE A 750 -20.59 -5.74 -22.07
N TRP A 751 -20.82 -5.52 -20.78
CA TRP A 751 -19.76 -5.44 -19.77
C TRP A 751 -20.19 -6.10 -18.46
N ASP A 752 -19.33 -6.94 -17.88
CA ASP A 752 -19.65 -7.75 -16.68
C ASP A 752 -20.97 -8.52 -16.81
N GLY A 753 -21.24 -9.07 -18.01
CA GLY A 753 -22.48 -9.78 -18.33
C GLY A 753 -23.72 -8.89 -18.48
N TYR A 754 -23.60 -7.58 -18.27
CA TYR A 754 -24.72 -6.64 -18.46
C TYR A 754 -24.79 -6.14 -19.90
N ASN A 755 -25.99 -6.24 -20.48
CA ASN A 755 -26.36 -5.41 -21.64
C ASN A 755 -26.68 -3.99 -21.17
N LEU A 756 -25.72 -3.08 -21.29
CA LEU A 756 -25.87 -1.70 -20.83
C LEU A 756 -26.96 -0.96 -21.60
N VAL A 757 -27.17 -1.22 -22.89
CA VAL A 757 -28.27 -0.58 -23.63
C VAL A 757 -29.62 -0.93 -23.01
N GLU A 758 -29.83 -2.18 -22.58
CA GLU A 758 -31.05 -2.59 -21.87
C GLU A 758 -31.16 -2.00 -20.47
N ARG A 759 -30.04 -1.86 -19.75
CA ARG A 759 -30.03 -1.26 -18.42
C ARG A 759 -30.24 0.24 -18.44
N PHE A 760 -29.75 0.93 -19.47
CA PHE A 760 -29.81 2.39 -19.61
C PHE A 760 -31.04 2.88 -20.38
N THR A 761 -31.81 1.98 -21.00
CA THR A 761 -33.07 2.30 -21.68
C THR A 761 -34.26 1.59 -21.04
N ARG A 762 -35.46 1.98 -21.44
CA ARG A 762 -36.71 1.26 -21.22
C ARG A 762 -37.39 1.03 -22.57
N THR A 763 -38.05 -0.11 -22.68
CA THR A 763 -38.88 -0.45 -23.85
C THR A 763 -40.30 0.05 -23.64
N ILE A 764 -40.88 0.66 -24.67
CA ILE A 764 -42.31 0.96 -24.73
C ILE A 764 -42.97 -0.18 -25.50
N SER A 765 -43.75 -1.01 -24.81
CA SER A 765 -44.56 -2.05 -25.44
C SER A 765 -45.64 -1.42 -26.31
N ARG A 766 -45.87 -2.00 -27.49
CA ARG A 766 -46.98 -1.66 -28.37
C ARG A 766 -48.14 -2.62 -28.16
#